data_AF-A0A3D9IP52-F1
#
_entry.id   AF-A0A3D9IP52-F1
#
_cell.length_a   1.000
_cell.length_b   1.000
_cell.length_c   1.000
_cell.angle_alpha   90.00
_cell.angle_beta   90.00
_cell.angle_gamma   90.00
#
_symmetry.space_group_name_H-M   'P 1'
#
loop_
_entity.id
_entity.type
_entity.pdbx_description
1 polymer ?
#
loop_
_entity_poly.entity_id
_entity_poly.type
_entity_poly.pdbx_seq_one_letter_code
_entity_poly.pdbx_strand_id
1 'polypeptide(L)'
;MNKTRQMLRDALRDGALLRFGGMKMGIVREVGPWLEKVAESLAASDDSSPREKAYWLWIAGEYINRGGERELLERYSGLIEAGIASIADAWNAADSHWLWDEGPDVYLSNLALYYAALRSIGNVYRSDKAQKLCKDIREATFASFMHGKHFVSRKGTDEVWPDIVAAAVPFGLLSAGDLAMLEALVRLDEARTESAESAGLLSAYYSEVGGIGRARTLRDQAAALSGGEANAFLAWAEDQLAIKSPGFVPGESQDGGDAGVRFIHAPVGGESPYQAGNNERYPRLVAVGERVAIRTFSAPFRSSDEIALEVVAGVSAPTFLSMQAVENEAGEQYWEAELAPFAETEQVRYRFVRDPEGAGEASDWYSFEVLRWMNLSRATGIAQAENGDVTVRFEPVIKAGPVPCLNARSHPSGAVSFRLELIDGDNSGSEARKTWKTEGRCRVGGAEVSVEGGRFAASLFDAEGKRVSASYKQEEAAPFQALIDRTGTVYKLRLNFALKDGERLYGMGERFARMEFRGCELDNYVFNQYKDQGFRTYIPVPVVYSSGGYGLYLQSSLYSVFRFGTVREDLMQIEANVGPERQTVDYWLFAGKPLELVGTFAELTGKPKLPPKWAFGPWMSSNNWDSEREVDEQLARTAEHAVPSTVMVLEQWSDESSFYIFNDAGYETKSGSERFAYDDFSFPAWGRWPDPRKLVERIHGQGIRVLLWQAPVMKFMDGIAHIQRDEDERYMVEQEYEVRHADGSPYRIPDYEWFRGSLVPDFTNPDAADWWLGKRRYLLEDIGIDGFKTDGGECIYGSELQFHDGRSGAEMRNEYPNNYIAAFQQFADRYVDGGAITFSRAGYTGAQAMPLHWAGDEKSTFEAFRATIVAGLSCGLSGIPFWGWDLGGFSGDIPTAELYVRSAAMAAFCPVMQYHAESKGQYNMDRTPWNIAERTGRPEVLSLYKRFADIRMNLLPYVWEQARKSASTGYPLMRALLLAYPEDEKCAHLTTQYLFGDSLLVAPVAEEGALETEVYFPEGRWLSLFNEDIIVGPRTAEVEAGWSDIPVYMKENAVVPLNLGAVRKLADDVGNAVDRYANLTLMIYATDSLIYRLEDEAGCSIGLTVSKSDAALKIRVEAEGGEAPVTLLFRGLERDVVQVTQEGNSWRRAGSVGDLSAGSWHARTGETLVCAGQGVSIFTIELGVE
;
A
#
# COMPACT_ATOMS: atom_id res chain seq x y z
N MET A 1 -18.83 55.28 -18.06
CA MET A 1 -17.48 54.73 -18.20
C MET A 1 -17.30 53.43 -17.43
N ASN A 2 -17.52 53.37 -16.11
CA ASN A 2 -17.31 52.12 -15.32
C ASN A 2 -18.20 50.94 -15.76
N LYS A 3 -19.50 51.14 -16.02
CA LYS A 3 -20.40 50.07 -16.52
C LYS A 3 -19.97 49.51 -17.88
N THR A 4 -19.54 50.37 -18.81
CA THR A 4 -19.08 49.95 -20.16
C THR A 4 -17.77 49.17 -20.10
N ARG A 5 -16.86 49.52 -19.17
CA ARG A 5 -15.61 48.77 -18.94
C ARG A 5 -15.86 47.42 -18.27
N GLN A 6 -16.81 47.35 -17.33
CA GLN A 6 -17.20 46.08 -16.71
C GLN A 6 -17.78 45.10 -17.75
N MET A 7 -18.70 45.56 -18.61
CA MET A 7 -19.26 44.73 -19.69
C MET A 7 -18.21 44.17 -20.66
N LEU A 8 -17.16 44.95 -20.96
CA LEU A 8 -16.04 44.49 -21.80
C LEU A 8 -15.19 43.42 -21.11
N ARG A 9 -14.99 43.54 -19.79
CA ARG A 9 -14.26 42.56 -18.97
C ARG A 9 -15.03 41.24 -18.85
N ASP A 10 -16.33 41.33 -18.62
CA ASP A 10 -17.20 40.15 -18.54
C ASP A 10 -17.21 39.39 -19.87
N ALA A 11 -17.29 40.11 -21.00
CA ALA A 11 -17.22 39.49 -22.33
C ALA A 11 -15.89 38.76 -22.61
N LEU A 12 -14.76 39.26 -22.09
CA LEU A 12 -13.46 38.58 -22.23
C LEU A 12 -13.37 37.33 -21.35
N ARG A 13 -13.83 37.42 -20.09
CA ARG A 13 -13.92 36.27 -19.16
C ARG A 13 -14.76 35.16 -19.77
N ASP A 14 -15.97 35.49 -20.19
CA ASP A 14 -16.93 34.54 -20.76
C ASP A 14 -16.39 33.91 -22.04
N GLY A 15 -15.75 34.72 -22.89
CA GLY A 15 -15.06 34.25 -24.09
C GLY A 15 -13.92 33.27 -23.75
N ALA A 16 -13.11 33.57 -22.73
CA ALA A 16 -12.02 32.69 -22.31
C ALA A 16 -12.52 31.34 -21.81
N LEU A 17 -13.53 31.32 -20.93
CA LEU A 17 -14.15 30.10 -20.41
C LEU A 17 -14.69 29.19 -21.53
N LEU A 18 -15.43 29.76 -22.49
CA LEU A 18 -15.96 29.02 -23.64
C LEU A 18 -14.86 28.42 -24.52
N ARG A 19 -13.75 29.14 -24.71
CA ARG A 19 -12.60 28.62 -25.48
C ARG A 19 -11.87 27.52 -24.72
N PHE A 20 -11.74 27.65 -23.41
CA PHE A 20 -11.18 26.59 -22.58
C PHE A 20 -12.03 25.30 -22.64
N GLY A 21 -13.36 25.42 -22.50
CA GLY A 21 -14.31 24.31 -22.68
C GLY A 21 -14.18 23.66 -24.06
N GLY A 22 -14.23 24.46 -25.12
CA GLY A 22 -14.06 23.98 -26.50
C GLY A 22 -12.73 23.28 -26.76
N MET A 23 -11.61 23.78 -26.18
CA MET A 23 -10.30 23.12 -26.28
C MET A 23 -10.25 21.78 -25.55
N LYS A 24 -10.92 21.66 -24.39
CA LYS A 24 -11.08 20.37 -23.71
C LYS A 24 -11.90 19.38 -24.55
N MET A 25 -12.82 19.87 -25.39
CA MET A 25 -13.58 19.08 -26.37
C MET A 25 -12.81 18.82 -27.70
N GLY A 26 -11.54 19.23 -27.80
CA GLY A 26 -10.71 19.04 -29.00
C GLY A 26 -10.90 20.11 -30.09
N ILE A 27 -11.68 21.16 -29.85
CA ILE A 27 -11.92 22.28 -30.77
C ILE A 27 -10.79 23.32 -30.63
N VAL A 28 -9.55 22.90 -30.90
CA VAL A 28 -8.36 23.73 -30.68
C VAL A 28 -8.20 24.77 -31.80
N ARG A 29 -8.34 24.37 -33.06
CA ARG A 29 -8.02 25.22 -34.24
C ARG A 29 -8.88 26.49 -34.35
N GLU A 30 -10.09 26.50 -33.81
CA GLU A 30 -11.01 27.65 -33.89
C GLU A 30 -10.68 28.76 -32.88
N VAL A 31 -9.75 28.50 -31.95
CA VAL A 31 -9.36 29.45 -30.90
C VAL A 31 -8.36 30.49 -31.40
N GLY A 32 -7.50 30.14 -32.36
CA GLY A 32 -6.44 31.00 -32.90
C GLY A 32 -6.92 32.39 -33.34
N PRO A 33 -7.94 32.49 -34.22
CA PRO A 33 -8.46 33.80 -34.66
C PRO A 33 -9.02 34.67 -33.53
N TRP A 34 -9.57 34.05 -32.48
CA TRP A 34 -10.05 34.78 -31.29
C TRP A 34 -8.86 35.33 -30.48
N LEU A 35 -7.82 34.52 -30.28
CA LEU A 35 -6.59 34.93 -29.59
C LEU A 35 -5.89 36.10 -30.30
N GLU A 36 -5.80 36.08 -31.63
CA GLU A 36 -5.20 37.17 -32.41
C GLU A 36 -5.99 38.48 -32.25
N LYS A 37 -7.31 38.42 -32.37
CA LYS A 37 -8.18 39.59 -32.20
C LYS A 37 -8.09 40.20 -30.79
N VAL A 38 -8.05 39.36 -29.76
CA VAL A 38 -7.88 39.83 -28.37
C VAL A 38 -6.49 40.40 -28.18
N ALA A 39 -5.44 39.78 -28.72
CA ALA A 39 -4.07 40.26 -28.62
C ALA A 39 -3.91 41.65 -29.25
N GLU A 40 -4.48 41.88 -30.43
CA GLU A 40 -4.49 43.19 -31.09
C GLU A 40 -5.20 44.26 -30.24
N SER A 41 -6.33 43.90 -29.63
CA SER A 41 -7.07 44.79 -28.72
C SER A 41 -6.29 45.12 -27.45
N LEU A 42 -5.59 44.14 -26.86
CA LEU A 42 -4.80 44.34 -25.65
C LEU A 42 -3.53 45.15 -25.94
N ALA A 43 -2.89 44.90 -27.08
CA ALA A 43 -1.71 45.65 -27.52
C ALA A 43 -2.02 47.11 -27.90
N ALA A 44 -3.25 47.40 -28.33
CA ALA A 44 -3.69 48.77 -28.64
C ALA A 44 -4.14 49.59 -27.42
N SER A 45 -4.22 48.99 -26.23
CA SER A 45 -4.73 49.62 -25.01
C SER A 45 -3.70 49.68 -23.88
N ASP A 46 -3.18 50.89 -23.61
CA ASP A 46 -2.28 51.17 -22.49
C ASP A 46 -2.95 51.01 -21.10
N ASP A 47 -4.29 50.89 -21.04
CA ASP A 47 -5.11 50.80 -19.82
C ASP A 47 -5.68 49.38 -19.60
N SER A 48 -5.09 48.35 -20.22
CA SER A 48 -5.48 46.95 -20.04
C SER A 48 -5.07 46.42 -18.66
N SER A 49 -6.03 45.87 -17.92
CA SER A 49 -5.83 45.36 -16.57
C SER A 49 -5.05 44.04 -16.53
N PRO A 50 -4.39 43.71 -15.40
CA PRO A 50 -3.71 42.44 -15.21
C PRO A 50 -4.59 41.22 -15.49
N ARG A 51 -5.87 41.25 -15.08
CA ARG A 51 -6.83 40.16 -15.34
C ARG A 51 -7.12 39.96 -16.83
N GLU A 52 -7.28 41.03 -17.60
CA GLU A 52 -7.53 40.93 -19.04
C GLU A 52 -6.35 40.26 -19.77
N LYS A 53 -5.11 40.61 -19.37
CA LYS A 53 -3.90 39.95 -19.86
C LYS A 53 -3.81 38.50 -19.39
N ALA A 54 -4.22 38.21 -18.16
CA ALA A 54 -4.21 36.85 -17.60
C ALA A 54 -5.15 35.90 -18.36
N TYR A 55 -6.38 36.32 -18.69
CA TYR A 55 -7.29 35.50 -19.51
C TYR A 55 -6.67 35.16 -20.87
N TRP A 56 -6.06 36.14 -21.53
CA TRP A 56 -5.42 35.90 -22.82
C TRP A 56 -4.23 34.95 -22.68
N LEU A 57 -3.35 35.17 -21.70
CA LEU A 57 -2.20 34.31 -21.42
C LEU A 57 -2.60 32.86 -21.11
N TRP A 58 -3.63 32.69 -20.28
CA TRP A 58 -4.16 31.38 -19.93
C TRP A 58 -4.65 30.63 -21.17
N ILE A 59 -5.53 31.24 -21.97
CA ILE A 59 -6.07 30.60 -23.17
C ILE A 59 -5.00 30.41 -24.25
N ALA A 60 -4.06 31.35 -24.41
CA ALA A 60 -2.93 31.19 -25.33
C ALA A 60 -2.05 30.00 -24.92
N GLY A 61 -1.71 29.90 -23.63
CA GLY A 61 -0.95 28.78 -23.10
C GLY A 61 -1.67 27.44 -23.30
N GLU A 62 -2.95 27.36 -22.94
CA GLU A 62 -3.77 26.16 -23.14
C GLU A 62 -3.91 25.77 -24.62
N TYR A 63 -4.08 26.75 -25.50
CA TYR A 63 -4.13 26.54 -26.95
C TYR A 63 -2.84 25.87 -27.45
N ILE A 64 -1.67 26.38 -27.07
CA ILE A 64 -0.39 25.79 -27.47
C ILE A 64 -0.16 24.42 -26.84
N ASN A 65 -0.44 24.26 -25.54
CA ASN A 65 -0.30 22.98 -24.84
C ASN A 65 -1.15 21.86 -25.48
N ARG A 66 -2.24 22.22 -26.18
CA ARG A 66 -3.16 21.28 -26.83
C ARG A 66 -2.97 21.19 -28.36
N GLY A 67 -1.78 21.55 -28.85
CA GLY A 67 -1.41 21.40 -30.27
C GLY A 67 -1.77 22.58 -31.17
N GLY A 68 -1.99 23.76 -30.59
CA GLY A 68 -2.13 25.02 -31.31
C GLY A 68 -0.83 25.52 -31.96
N GLU A 69 -0.95 26.49 -32.87
CA GLU A 69 0.15 27.06 -33.66
C GLU A 69 1.14 27.85 -32.79
N ARG A 70 2.38 27.35 -32.66
CA ARG A 70 3.44 27.97 -31.82
C ARG A 70 3.89 29.34 -32.31
N GLU A 71 3.70 29.67 -33.58
CA GLU A 71 4.01 30.98 -34.16
C GLU A 71 3.29 32.13 -33.43
N LEU A 72 2.17 31.83 -32.75
CA LEU A 72 1.46 32.79 -31.89
C LEU A 72 2.36 33.33 -30.77
N LEU A 73 3.18 32.47 -30.15
CA LEU A 73 4.06 32.85 -29.05
C LEU A 73 5.17 33.79 -29.50
N GLU A 74 5.74 33.54 -30.69
CA GLU A 74 6.77 34.39 -31.27
C GLU A 74 6.20 35.77 -31.62
N ARG A 75 5.05 35.77 -32.32
CA ARG A 75 4.37 36.98 -32.80
C ARG A 75 3.96 37.92 -31.67
N TYR A 76 3.50 37.37 -30.54
CA TYR A 76 3.00 38.15 -29.41
C TYR A 76 3.90 38.05 -28.17
N SER A 77 5.19 37.72 -28.34
CA SER A 77 6.19 37.66 -27.28
C SER A 77 6.24 38.92 -26.39
N GLY A 78 6.13 40.11 -27.01
CA GLY A 78 6.06 41.37 -26.25
C GLY A 78 4.83 41.50 -25.36
N LEU A 79 3.67 41.00 -25.80
CA LEU A 79 2.44 40.97 -25.00
C LEU A 79 2.57 39.94 -23.86
N ILE A 80 3.23 38.80 -24.12
CA ILE A 80 3.47 37.77 -23.12
C ILE A 80 4.33 38.32 -21.98
N GLU A 81 5.47 38.92 -22.29
CA GLU A 81 6.37 39.52 -21.30
C GLU A 81 5.70 40.65 -20.51
N ALA A 82 4.94 41.52 -21.21
CA ALA A 82 4.16 42.58 -20.56
C ALA A 82 3.06 42.02 -19.65
N GLY A 83 2.43 40.90 -20.03
CA GLY A 83 1.43 40.21 -19.22
C GLY A 83 2.03 39.58 -17.97
N ILE A 84 3.15 38.86 -18.09
CA ILE A 84 3.87 38.28 -16.94
C ILE A 84 4.32 39.38 -15.98
N ALA A 85 4.86 40.49 -16.48
CA ALA A 85 5.22 41.64 -15.66
C ALA A 85 3.99 42.26 -14.96
N SER A 86 2.89 42.42 -15.69
CA SER A 86 1.64 42.96 -15.13
C SER A 86 1.05 42.09 -14.03
N ILE A 87 1.17 40.76 -14.14
CA ILE A 87 0.75 39.82 -13.09
C ILE A 87 1.70 39.93 -11.89
N ALA A 88 3.01 39.98 -12.13
CA ALA A 88 4.03 40.12 -11.08
C ALA A 88 3.76 41.33 -10.17
N ASP A 89 3.32 42.44 -10.74
CA ASP A 89 3.03 43.69 -10.01
C ASP A 89 1.67 43.67 -9.28
N ALA A 90 0.75 42.79 -9.67
CA ALA A 90 -0.66 42.86 -9.25
C ALA A 90 -1.17 41.66 -8.44
N TRP A 91 -0.53 40.48 -8.52
CA TRP A 91 -1.15 39.24 -8.05
C TRP A 91 -1.51 39.22 -6.55
N ASN A 92 -0.76 39.92 -5.70
CA ASN A 92 -1.01 40.01 -4.26
C ASN A 92 -1.58 41.39 -3.83
N ALA A 93 -2.06 42.19 -4.78
CA ALA A 93 -2.70 43.47 -4.52
C ALA A 93 -4.23 43.33 -4.45
N ALA A 94 -4.88 44.21 -3.67
CA ALA A 94 -6.34 44.24 -3.60
C ALA A 94 -6.94 44.64 -4.95
N ASP A 95 -7.88 43.84 -5.44
CA ASP A 95 -8.54 44.02 -6.74
C ASP A 95 -10.00 43.57 -6.65
N SER A 96 -10.86 44.01 -7.57
CA SER A 96 -12.26 43.58 -7.57
C SER A 96 -12.38 42.06 -7.79
N HIS A 97 -13.47 41.46 -7.31
CA HIS A 97 -13.76 40.04 -7.56
C HIS A 97 -13.95 39.79 -9.07
N TRP A 98 -13.52 38.62 -9.58
CA TRP A 98 -13.61 38.31 -11.02
C TRP A 98 -15.04 37.98 -11.50
N LEU A 99 -15.89 37.51 -10.58
CA LEU A 99 -17.24 37.04 -10.88
C LEU A 99 -18.34 38.01 -10.43
N TRP A 100 -18.12 38.76 -9.34
CA TRP A 100 -19.17 39.49 -8.62
C TRP A 100 -18.76 40.95 -8.39
N ASP A 101 -19.76 41.81 -8.18
CA ASP A 101 -19.55 43.23 -7.82
C ASP A 101 -19.25 43.38 -6.33
N GLU A 102 -18.08 42.87 -5.92
CA GLU A 102 -17.55 42.96 -4.55
C GLU A 102 -16.43 44.00 -4.47
N GLY A 103 -16.17 44.51 -3.27
CA GLY A 103 -15.10 45.48 -3.02
C GLY A 103 -13.70 44.97 -3.36
N PRO A 104 -12.69 45.85 -3.49
CA PRO A 104 -11.33 45.43 -3.77
C PRO A 104 -10.72 44.66 -2.60
N ASP A 105 -10.26 43.44 -2.84
CA ASP A 105 -9.59 42.57 -1.86
C ASP A 105 -8.70 41.53 -2.58
N VAL A 106 -8.05 40.64 -1.83
CA VAL A 106 -7.29 39.51 -2.40
C VAL A 106 -8.16 38.25 -2.34
N TYR A 107 -8.64 37.83 -3.51
CA TYR A 107 -9.51 36.68 -3.69
C TYR A 107 -8.75 35.46 -4.21
N LEU A 108 -9.06 34.27 -3.70
CA LEU A 108 -8.40 33.03 -4.10
C LEU A 108 -8.62 32.72 -5.58
N SER A 109 -9.80 33.00 -6.11
CA SER A 109 -10.13 32.81 -7.53
C SER A 109 -9.33 33.73 -8.47
N ASN A 110 -9.01 34.96 -8.04
CA ASN A 110 -8.11 35.85 -8.79
C ASN A 110 -6.68 35.29 -8.83
N LEU A 111 -6.17 34.81 -7.70
CA LEU A 111 -4.87 34.14 -7.61
C LEU A 111 -4.81 32.92 -8.52
N ALA A 112 -5.87 32.13 -8.53
CA ALA A 112 -5.98 30.95 -9.37
C ALA A 112 -5.94 31.30 -10.86
N LEU A 113 -6.64 32.35 -11.31
CA LEU A 113 -6.55 32.83 -12.68
C LEU A 113 -5.11 33.24 -13.05
N TYR A 114 -4.43 34.01 -12.19
CA TYR A 114 -3.04 34.41 -12.42
C TYR A 114 -2.10 33.20 -12.46
N TYR A 115 -2.30 32.23 -11.57
CA TYR A 115 -1.56 30.98 -11.56
C TYR A 115 -1.78 30.20 -12.87
N ALA A 116 -3.02 30.03 -13.32
CA ALA A 116 -3.35 29.36 -14.58
C ALA A 116 -2.68 30.04 -15.77
N ALA A 117 -2.76 31.37 -15.84
CA ALA A 117 -2.11 32.16 -16.89
C ALA A 117 -0.59 31.93 -16.94
N LEU A 118 0.07 32.03 -15.79
CA LEU A 118 1.51 31.86 -15.67
C LEU A 118 1.96 30.40 -15.91
N ARG A 119 1.15 29.42 -15.47
CA ARG A 119 1.44 28.00 -15.62
C ARG A 119 1.32 27.59 -17.07
N SER A 120 0.17 27.86 -17.68
CA SER A 120 -0.11 27.47 -19.07
C SER A 120 0.90 28.12 -20.02
N ILE A 121 1.31 29.39 -19.78
CA ILE A 121 2.35 30.05 -20.58
C ILE A 121 3.76 29.61 -20.22
N GLY A 122 4.08 29.42 -18.93
CA GLY A 122 5.40 29.03 -18.46
C GLY A 122 5.85 27.70 -19.05
N ASN A 123 4.91 26.76 -19.18
CA ASN A 123 5.13 25.45 -19.79
C ASN A 123 5.56 25.54 -21.27
N VAL A 124 4.95 26.44 -22.05
CA VAL A 124 5.14 26.49 -23.51
C VAL A 124 6.14 27.55 -23.96
N TYR A 125 6.23 28.66 -23.24
CA TYR A 125 7.08 29.81 -23.53
C TYR A 125 8.43 29.72 -22.81
N ARG A 126 8.61 28.78 -21.89
CA ARG A 126 9.86 28.55 -21.12
C ARG A 126 10.35 29.82 -20.39
N SER A 127 9.42 30.54 -19.75
CA SER A 127 9.75 31.73 -18.96
C SER A 127 10.02 31.39 -17.50
N ASP A 128 11.29 31.48 -17.08
CA ASP A 128 11.71 31.33 -15.67
C ASP A 128 10.94 32.27 -14.74
N LYS A 129 10.64 33.48 -15.21
CA LYS A 129 9.88 34.47 -14.45
C LYS A 129 8.46 34.00 -14.20
N ALA A 130 7.80 33.40 -15.19
CA ALA A 130 6.46 32.87 -15.04
C ALA A 130 6.42 31.66 -14.10
N GLN A 131 7.36 30.73 -14.24
CA GLN A 131 7.45 29.55 -13.38
C GLN A 131 7.71 29.94 -11.91
N LYS A 132 8.62 30.88 -11.67
CA LYS A 132 8.87 31.42 -10.33
C LYS A 132 7.61 32.06 -9.73
N LEU A 133 6.90 32.88 -10.50
CA LEU A 133 5.66 33.51 -10.03
C LEU A 133 4.56 32.49 -9.72
N CYS A 134 4.43 31.40 -10.50
CA CYS A 134 3.53 30.29 -10.18
C CYS A 134 3.83 29.71 -8.80
N LYS A 135 5.11 29.45 -8.52
CA LYS A 135 5.57 28.98 -7.21
C LYS A 135 5.20 29.99 -6.11
N ASP A 136 5.55 31.26 -6.29
CA ASP A 136 5.28 32.33 -5.31
C ASP A 136 3.78 32.46 -5.00
N ILE A 137 2.91 32.39 -6.03
CA ILE A 137 1.45 32.40 -5.86
C ILE A 137 0.98 31.18 -5.07
N ARG A 138 1.43 29.98 -5.46
CA ARG A 138 1.03 28.73 -4.80
C ARG A 138 1.43 28.72 -3.32
N GLU A 139 2.66 29.08 -3.01
CA GLU A 139 3.13 29.17 -1.62
C GLU A 139 2.32 30.21 -0.81
N ALA A 140 2.05 31.37 -1.39
CA ALA A 140 1.23 32.39 -0.74
C ALA A 140 -0.22 31.94 -0.52
N THR A 141 -0.79 31.13 -1.42
CA THR A 141 -2.12 30.54 -1.26
C THR A 141 -2.17 29.64 -0.04
N PHE A 142 -1.27 28.66 0.09
CA PHE A 142 -1.25 27.79 1.26
C PHE A 142 -0.99 28.56 2.56
N ALA A 143 -0.16 29.61 2.52
CA ALA A 143 0.16 30.42 3.68
C ALA A 143 -0.96 31.37 4.13
N SER A 144 -1.80 31.87 3.20
CA SER A 144 -2.74 32.98 3.48
C SER A 144 -4.22 32.64 3.30
N PHE A 145 -4.54 31.54 2.62
CA PHE A 145 -5.92 31.15 2.30
C PHE A 145 -6.33 29.82 2.92
N MET A 146 -5.48 29.19 3.73
CA MET A 146 -5.81 27.94 4.41
C MET A 146 -6.07 28.21 5.90
N HIS A 147 -7.32 28.00 6.33
CA HIS A 147 -7.77 28.18 7.70
C HIS A 147 -8.28 26.85 8.25
N GLY A 148 -7.64 26.33 9.30
CA GLY A 148 -8.01 25.04 9.86
C GLY A 148 -7.73 23.89 8.90
N LYS A 149 -8.79 23.29 8.36
CA LYS A 149 -8.71 22.17 7.41
C LYS A 149 -9.31 22.53 6.05
N HIS A 150 -9.59 23.80 5.76
CA HIS A 150 -10.22 24.24 4.52
C HIS A 150 -9.60 25.50 3.92
N PHE A 151 -9.80 25.69 2.62
CA PHE A 151 -9.50 26.95 1.95
C PHE A 151 -10.63 27.97 2.12
N VAL A 152 -10.28 29.26 2.13
CA VAL A 152 -11.22 30.38 2.18
C VAL A 152 -11.22 31.16 0.86
N SER A 153 -12.31 31.84 0.52
CA SER A 153 -12.42 32.61 -0.73
C SER A 153 -11.69 33.95 -0.67
N ARG A 154 -11.59 34.55 0.53
CA ARG A 154 -11.05 35.89 0.75
C ARG A 154 -9.97 35.88 1.84
N LYS A 155 -8.86 36.56 1.56
CA LYS A 155 -7.70 36.59 2.46
C LYS A 155 -8.07 37.13 3.83
N GLY A 156 -7.74 36.37 4.88
CA GLY A 156 -7.95 36.80 6.27
C GLY A 156 -9.40 36.74 6.78
N THR A 157 -10.32 36.11 6.05
CA THR A 157 -11.69 35.80 6.51
C THR A 157 -11.91 34.30 6.63
N ASP A 158 -13.04 33.86 7.19
CA ASP A 158 -13.45 32.44 7.22
C ASP A 158 -14.59 32.17 6.22
N GLU A 159 -14.71 33.03 5.20
CA GLU A 159 -15.77 32.95 4.22
C GLU A 159 -15.41 31.94 3.13
N VAL A 160 -16.36 31.06 2.81
CA VAL A 160 -16.26 30.12 1.69
C VAL A 160 -17.41 30.37 0.73
N TRP A 161 -17.07 30.87 -0.45
CA TRP A 161 -18.03 31.21 -1.50
C TRP A 161 -17.94 30.22 -2.66
N PRO A 162 -18.99 30.07 -3.49
CA PRO A 162 -18.98 29.13 -4.62
C PRO A 162 -17.83 29.31 -5.62
N ASP A 163 -17.27 30.51 -5.76
CA ASP A 163 -16.14 30.78 -6.66
C ASP A 163 -14.84 30.07 -6.25
N ILE A 164 -14.76 29.55 -5.02
CA ILE A 164 -13.60 28.81 -4.52
C ILE A 164 -13.27 27.62 -5.42
N VAL A 165 -14.28 27.01 -6.05
CA VAL A 165 -14.08 25.89 -7.00
C VAL A 165 -13.27 26.30 -8.22
N ALA A 166 -13.25 27.58 -8.58
CA ALA A 166 -12.41 28.09 -9.66
C ALA A 166 -10.92 27.83 -9.41
N ALA A 167 -10.50 27.76 -8.13
CA ALA A 167 -9.12 27.43 -7.76
C ALA A 167 -8.72 26.01 -8.18
N ALA A 168 -9.67 25.09 -8.24
CA ALA A 168 -9.46 23.75 -8.79
C ALA A 168 -9.78 23.70 -10.29
N VAL A 169 -10.99 24.12 -10.67
CA VAL A 169 -11.52 24.01 -12.02
C VAL A 169 -12.23 25.34 -12.36
N PRO A 170 -11.75 26.11 -13.35
CA PRO A 170 -10.87 25.68 -14.44
C PRO A 170 -9.36 25.94 -14.20
N PHE A 171 -8.96 26.64 -13.14
CA PHE A 171 -7.62 27.23 -13.08
C PHE A 171 -6.51 26.32 -12.54
N GLY A 172 -6.85 25.22 -11.85
CA GLY A 172 -5.89 24.18 -11.46
C GLY A 172 -4.75 24.65 -10.54
N LEU A 173 -5.01 25.66 -9.69
CA LEU A 173 -4.13 26.05 -8.58
C LEU A 173 -4.14 24.97 -7.47
N LEU A 174 -5.31 24.39 -7.22
CA LEU A 174 -5.57 23.27 -6.31
C LEU A 174 -6.01 22.04 -7.09
N SER A 175 -5.90 20.86 -6.49
CA SER A 175 -6.53 19.65 -7.04
C SER A 175 -8.01 19.64 -6.67
N ALA A 176 -8.88 19.26 -7.61
CA ALA A 176 -10.31 19.12 -7.33
C ALA A 176 -10.60 18.03 -6.27
N GLY A 177 -9.71 17.06 -6.09
CA GLY A 177 -9.84 16.02 -5.05
C GLY A 177 -9.16 16.37 -3.72
N ASP A 178 -8.61 17.57 -3.54
CA ASP A 178 -7.90 17.94 -2.31
C ASP A 178 -8.87 17.90 -1.11
N LEU A 179 -8.48 17.23 -0.01
CA LEU A 179 -9.30 17.14 1.19
C LEU A 179 -9.64 18.51 1.77
N ALA A 180 -8.72 19.47 1.69
CA ALA A 180 -8.98 20.84 2.15
C ALA A 180 -9.98 21.58 1.25
N MET A 181 -10.02 21.21 -0.04
CA MET A 181 -11.03 21.71 -0.96
C MET A 181 -12.40 21.09 -0.68
N LEU A 182 -12.46 19.78 -0.41
CA LEU A 182 -13.70 19.08 -0.05
C LEU A 182 -14.29 19.59 1.26
N GLU A 183 -13.47 19.83 2.29
CA GLU A 183 -13.91 20.43 3.56
C GLU A 183 -14.44 21.86 3.35
N ALA A 184 -13.83 22.64 2.45
CA ALA A 184 -14.33 23.97 2.10
C ALA A 184 -15.75 23.89 1.50
N LEU A 185 -16.03 22.88 0.66
CA LEU A 185 -17.35 22.71 0.03
C LEU A 185 -18.47 22.40 1.02
N VAL A 186 -18.16 21.75 2.14
CA VAL A 186 -19.12 21.53 3.23
C VAL A 186 -19.51 22.84 3.93
N ARG A 187 -18.69 23.89 3.78
CA ARG A 187 -18.83 25.19 4.44
C ARG A 187 -19.31 26.32 3.52
N LEU A 188 -19.76 25.98 2.31
CA LEU A 188 -20.26 26.97 1.36
C LEU A 188 -21.38 27.82 1.95
N ASP A 189 -21.30 29.13 1.72
CA ASP A 189 -22.41 30.05 1.98
C ASP A 189 -23.58 29.76 1.00
N GLU A 190 -24.58 29.02 1.48
CA GLU A 190 -25.75 28.62 0.70
C GLU A 190 -26.48 29.84 0.09
N ALA A 191 -26.49 30.99 0.77
CA ALA A 191 -27.14 32.21 0.27
C ALA A 191 -26.48 32.77 -1.00
N ARG A 192 -25.24 32.37 -1.31
CA ARG A 192 -24.50 32.77 -2.51
C ARG A 192 -24.56 31.75 -3.64
N THR A 193 -25.26 30.62 -3.46
CA THR A 193 -25.45 29.59 -4.49
C THR A 193 -26.56 29.91 -5.50
N GLU A 194 -27.33 30.99 -5.27
CA GLU A 194 -28.54 31.35 -6.02
C GLU A 194 -28.28 32.13 -7.34
N SER A 195 -27.18 31.83 -8.04
CA SER A 195 -26.87 32.43 -9.36
C SER A 195 -26.55 31.35 -10.40
N ALA A 196 -26.88 31.63 -11.66
CA ALA A 196 -26.62 30.73 -12.78
C ALA A 196 -25.11 30.43 -12.91
N GLU A 197 -24.26 31.43 -12.65
CA GLU A 197 -22.80 31.31 -12.66
C GLU A 197 -22.28 30.38 -11.58
N SER A 198 -22.79 30.50 -10.34
CA SER A 198 -22.37 29.65 -9.21
C SER A 198 -22.80 28.20 -9.41
N ALA A 199 -24.04 27.99 -9.86
CA ALA A 199 -24.55 26.66 -10.17
C ALA A 199 -23.77 26.02 -11.33
N GLY A 200 -23.43 26.78 -12.37
CA GLY A 200 -22.57 26.32 -13.47
C GLY A 200 -21.14 25.97 -13.01
N LEU A 201 -20.51 26.80 -12.18
CA LEU A 201 -19.19 26.54 -11.60
C LEU A 201 -19.16 25.25 -10.77
N LEU A 202 -20.13 25.10 -9.86
CA LEU A 202 -20.25 23.91 -9.03
C LEU A 202 -20.55 22.68 -9.88
N SER A 203 -21.40 22.80 -10.90
CA SER A 203 -21.67 21.69 -11.83
C SER A 203 -20.39 21.21 -12.53
N ALA A 204 -19.59 22.13 -13.08
CA ALA A 204 -18.32 21.79 -13.70
C ALA A 204 -17.33 21.14 -12.72
N TYR A 205 -17.24 21.65 -11.48
CA TYR A 205 -16.41 21.06 -10.44
C TYR A 205 -16.86 19.63 -10.07
N TYR A 206 -18.16 19.42 -9.82
CA TYR A 206 -18.69 18.10 -9.49
C TYR A 206 -18.54 17.12 -10.66
N SER A 207 -18.53 17.61 -11.90
CA SER A 207 -18.21 16.80 -13.07
C SER A 207 -16.75 16.32 -13.01
N GLU A 208 -15.83 17.21 -12.62
CA GLU A 208 -14.41 16.89 -12.48
C GLU A 208 -14.11 15.86 -11.38
N VAL A 209 -14.80 15.96 -10.23
CA VAL A 209 -14.59 15.03 -9.11
C VAL A 209 -15.42 13.75 -9.21
N GLY A 210 -16.08 13.49 -10.35
CA GLY A 210 -16.89 12.29 -10.58
C GLY A 210 -18.28 12.30 -9.92
N GLY A 211 -18.70 13.41 -9.31
CA GLY A 211 -20.03 13.62 -8.75
C GLY A 211 -21.10 13.91 -9.81
N ILE A 212 -21.22 13.05 -10.84
CA ILE A 212 -22.02 13.31 -12.06
C ILE A 212 -23.49 13.62 -11.74
N GLY A 213 -24.11 12.93 -10.77
CA GLY A 213 -25.48 13.20 -10.35
C GLY A 213 -25.69 14.63 -9.86
N ARG A 214 -24.89 15.04 -8.88
CA ARG A 214 -24.91 16.42 -8.34
C ARG A 214 -24.54 17.45 -9.41
N ALA A 215 -23.59 17.14 -10.27
CA ALA A 215 -23.22 17.99 -11.38
C ALA A 215 -24.40 18.27 -12.33
N ARG A 216 -25.20 17.25 -12.66
CA ARG A 216 -26.42 17.41 -13.48
C ARG A 216 -27.47 18.27 -12.79
N THR A 217 -27.75 18.03 -11.51
CA THR A 217 -28.71 18.86 -10.74
C THR A 217 -28.32 20.33 -10.76
N LEU A 218 -27.04 20.63 -10.54
CA LEU A 218 -26.52 21.99 -10.55
C LEU A 218 -26.54 22.62 -11.95
N ARG A 219 -26.34 21.83 -13.02
CA ARG A 219 -26.51 22.29 -14.41
C ARG A 219 -27.95 22.70 -14.67
N ASP A 220 -28.91 21.86 -14.29
CA ASP A 220 -30.33 22.14 -14.47
C ASP A 220 -30.77 23.38 -13.67
N GLN A 221 -30.25 23.53 -12.45
CA GLN A 221 -30.42 24.74 -11.65
C GLN A 221 -29.83 25.98 -12.36
N ALA A 222 -28.63 25.88 -12.93
CA ALA A 222 -28.02 26.97 -13.69
C ALA A 222 -28.87 27.38 -14.90
N ALA A 223 -29.42 26.40 -15.63
CA ALA A 223 -30.31 26.64 -16.77
C ALA A 223 -31.65 27.28 -16.36
N ALA A 224 -32.22 26.86 -15.23
CA ALA A 224 -33.44 27.46 -14.69
C ALA A 224 -33.21 28.92 -14.25
N LEU A 225 -32.08 29.19 -13.58
CA LEU A 225 -31.72 30.53 -13.11
C LEU A 225 -31.35 31.49 -14.26
N SER A 226 -30.85 30.98 -15.39
CA SER A 226 -30.56 31.80 -16.58
C SER A 226 -31.80 32.13 -17.42
N GLY A 227 -32.97 31.58 -17.08
CA GLY A 227 -34.20 31.79 -17.87
C GLY A 227 -34.10 31.29 -19.31
N GLY A 228 -33.17 30.38 -19.61
CA GLY A 228 -32.87 29.91 -20.97
C GLY A 228 -32.01 30.86 -21.82
N GLU A 229 -31.49 31.95 -21.25
CA GLU A 229 -30.51 32.80 -21.95
C GLU A 229 -29.11 32.15 -21.98
N ALA A 230 -28.36 32.44 -23.05
CA ALA A 230 -27.01 31.91 -23.23
C ALA A 230 -26.06 32.43 -22.14
N ASN A 231 -25.60 31.54 -21.26
CA ASN A 231 -24.64 31.83 -20.19
C ASN A 231 -23.36 31.00 -20.39
N ALA A 232 -22.19 31.64 -20.35
CA ALA A 232 -20.90 30.97 -20.56
C ALA A 232 -20.58 29.89 -19.51
N PHE A 233 -21.02 30.07 -18.26
CA PHE A 233 -20.83 29.09 -17.18
C PHE A 233 -21.71 27.87 -17.36
N LEU A 234 -22.95 28.05 -17.85
CA LEU A 234 -23.84 26.94 -18.20
C LEU A 234 -23.25 26.13 -19.35
N ALA A 235 -22.86 26.80 -20.44
CA ALA A 235 -22.25 26.13 -21.59
C ALA A 235 -20.96 25.38 -21.20
N TRP A 236 -20.12 25.99 -20.36
CA TRP A 236 -18.91 25.34 -19.86
C TRP A 236 -19.20 24.15 -18.95
N ALA A 237 -20.21 24.23 -18.08
CA ALA A 237 -20.67 23.11 -17.27
C ALA A 237 -21.17 21.95 -18.14
N GLU A 238 -21.91 22.25 -19.21
CA GLU A 238 -22.34 21.25 -20.19
C GLU A 238 -21.15 20.61 -20.92
N ASP A 239 -20.15 21.39 -21.32
CA ASP A 239 -18.92 20.86 -21.91
C ASP A 239 -18.19 19.93 -20.92
N GLN A 240 -18.03 20.31 -19.65
CA GLN A 240 -17.37 19.47 -18.64
C GLN A 240 -18.15 18.17 -18.39
N LEU A 241 -19.47 18.25 -18.27
CA LEU A 241 -20.33 17.08 -18.15
C LEU A 241 -20.22 16.16 -19.37
N ALA A 242 -20.16 16.72 -20.58
CA ALA A 242 -19.98 15.94 -21.81
C ALA A 242 -18.67 15.16 -21.82
N ILE A 243 -17.58 15.78 -21.34
CA ILE A 243 -16.26 15.14 -21.24
C ILE A 243 -16.26 14.01 -20.23
N LYS A 244 -16.89 14.24 -19.06
CA LYS A 244 -16.81 13.33 -17.90
C LYS A 244 -17.92 12.29 -17.84
N SER A 245 -18.96 12.45 -18.64
CA SER A 245 -20.08 11.52 -18.74
C SER A 245 -20.24 11.05 -20.19
N PRO A 246 -19.56 9.96 -20.59
CA PRO A 246 -19.63 9.44 -21.96
C PRO A 246 -21.08 9.15 -22.38
N GLY A 247 -21.67 10.01 -23.21
CA GLY A 247 -23.07 9.95 -23.65
C GLY A 247 -23.95 11.13 -23.24
N PHE A 248 -23.42 12.08 -22.47
CA PHE A 248 -24.08 13.36 -22.23
C PHE A 248 -24.02 14.26 -23.48
N VAL A 249 -25.16 14.78 -23.91
CA VAL A 249 -25.27 15.73 -25.03
C VAL A 249 -25.81 17.06 -24.50
N PRO A 250 -25.07 18.19 -24.65
CA PRO A 250 -25.53 19.52 -24.25
C PRO A 250 -26.87 19.90 -24.89
N GLY A 251 -27.80 20.50 -24.14
CA GLY A 251 -29.06 21.01 -24.67
C GLY A 251 -30.29 20.08 -24.67
N GLU A 252 -30.22 18.86 -24.13
CA GLU A 252 -31.44 18.11 -23.79
C GLU A 252 -32.10 18.73 -22.55
N SER A 253 -33.12 19.56 -22.79
CA SER A 253 -34.07 19.93 -21.74
C SER A 253 -34.87 18.70 -21.30
N GLN A 254 -35.27 18.64 -20.03
CA GLN A 254 -36.27 17.66 -19.58
C GLN A 254 -37.61 17.78 -20.35
N ASP A 255 -37.84 18.90 -21.05
CA ASP A 255 -39.10 19.27 -21.68
C ASP A 255 -39.08 19.35 -23.24
N GLY A 256 -38.15 18.70 -23.95
CA GLY A 256 -38.03 18.90 -25.40
C GLY A 256 -37.58 17.71 -26.25
N GLY A 257 -38.52 16.84 -26.62
CA GLY A 257 -38.42 15.99 -27.82
C GLY A 257 -37.81 14.60 -27.64
N ASP A 258 -38.20 13.70 -28.55
CA ASP A 258 -37.93 12.26 -28.65
C ASP A 258 -36.45 11.95 -28.94
N ALA A 259 -35.54 12.40 -28.08
CA ALA A 259 -34.17 11.89 -28.02
C ALA A 259 -34.19 10.59 -27.21
N GLY A 260 -33.60 9.54 -27.77
CA GLY A 260 -33.67 8.20 -27.21
C GLY A 260 -33.01 8.04 -25.85
N VAL A 261 -33.43 7.01 -25.10
CA VAL A 261 -32.87 6.65 -23.79
C VAL A 261 -31.71 5.68 -23.97
N ARG A 262 -30.53 6.08 -23.51
CA ARG A 262 -29.36 5.20 -23.42
C ARG A 262 -29.27 4.55 -22.04
N PHE A 263 -29.16 3.22 -22.01
CA PHE A 263 -28.90 2.46 -20.79
C PHE A 263 -27.40 2.29 -20.56
N ILE A 264 -26.95 2.43 -19.31
CA ILE A 264 -25.55 2.22 -18.89
C ILE A 264 -25.54 1.13 -17.84
N HIS A 265 -25.09 -0.05 -18.25
CA HIS A 265 -25.06 -1.26 -17.43
C HIS A 265 -23.71 -1.98 -17.55
N ALA A 266 -23.12 -2.31 -16.41
CA ALA A 266 -21.86 -3.05 -16.31
C ALA A 266 -22.11 -4.29 -15.44
N PRO A 267 -22.51 -5.45 -16.02
CA PRO A 267 -23.07 -6.57 -15.25
C PRO A 267 -22.21 -7.07 -14.09
N VAL A 268 -20.88 -6.94 -14.17
CA VAL A 268 -19.93 -7.36 -13.12
C VAL A 268 -19.10 -6.20 -12.54
N GLY A 269 -19.31 -4.97 -13.03
CA GLY A 269 -18.54 -3.78 -12.64
C GLY A 269 -17.03 -3.99 -12.63
N GLY A 270 -16.35 -3.43 -11.62
CA GLY A 270 -14.91 -3.61 -11.38
C GLY A 270 -14.56 -4.86 -10.55
N GLU A 271 -15.53 -5.70 -10.23
CA GLU A 271 -15.37 -6.97 -9.52
C GLU A 271 -14.75 -6.90 -8.10
N SER A 272 -14.70 -5.72 -7.47
CA SER A 272 -14.34 -5.57 -6.05
C SER A 272 -15.33 -6.32 -5.15
N PRO A 273 -14.89 -7.16 -4.20
CA PRO A 273 -15.79 -7.84 -3.25
C PRO A 273 -16.39 -6.87 -2.22
N TYR A 274 -15.87 -5.65 -2.13
CA TYR A 274 -16.24 -4.66 -1.12
C TYR A 274 -17.02 -3.47 -1.67
N GLN A 275 -16.93 -3.23 -2.98
CA GLN A 275 -17.55 -2.08 -3.65
C GLN A 275 -18.41 -2.58 -4.81
N ALA A 276 -19.60 -1.99 -4.89
CA ALA A 276 -20.67 -2.41 -5.75
C ALA A 276 -21.26 -1.19 -6.47
N GLY A 277 -21.20 -1.16 -7.80
CA GLY A 277 -21.83 -0.12 -8.61
C GLY A 277 -23.35 -0.24 -8.65
N ASN A 278 -24.04 0.90 -8.78
CA ASN A 278 -25.50 0.98 -8.94
C ASN A 278 -25.98 0.75 -10.39
N ASN A 279 -25.14 0.10 -11.19
CA ASN A 279 -25.40 -0.35 -12.55
C ASN A 279 -24.84 -1.76 -12.79
N GLU A 280 -24.77 -2.59 -11.74
CA GLU A 280 -24.28 -3.97 -11.83
C GLU A 280 -25.42 -4.99 -11.62
N ARG A 281 -25.09 -6.28 -11.81
CA ARG A 281 -25.93 -7.41 -11.43
C ARG A 281 -25.39 -8.03 -10.13
N TYR A 282 -26.28 -8.32 -9.18
CA TYR A 282 -25.94 -9.02 -7.94
C TYR A 282 -26.80 -10.26 -7.71
N PRO A 283 -26.20 -11.43 -7.38
CA PRO A 283 -24.76 -11.69 -7.36
C PRO A 283 -24.16 -11.69 -8.79
N ARG A 284 -22.86 -11.41 -8.90
CA ARG A 284 -22.16 -11.34 -10.20
C ARG A 284 -22.13 -12.70 -10.90
N LEU A 285 -21.82 -13.75 -10.14
CA LEU A 285 -22.03 -15.15 -10.50
C LEU A 285 -23.33 -15.63 -9.86
N VAL A 286 -24.31 -16.03 -10.67
CA VAL A 286 -25.63 -16.44 -10.18
C VAL A 286 -25.68 -17.95 -10.05
N ALA A 287 -25.98 -18.46 -8.87
CA ALA A 287 -26.26 -19.87 -8.63
C ALA A 287 -27.76 -20.17 -8.53
N VAL A 288 -28.14 -21.43 -8.79
CA VAL A 288 -29.50 -21.95 -8.56
C VAL A 288 -29.95 -21.61 -7.13
N GLY A 289 -31.15 -21.04 -7.00
CA GLY A 289 -31.74 -20.65 -5.72
C GLY A 289 -31.38 -19.24 -5.23
N GLU A 290 -30.52 -18.50 -5.92
CA GLU A 290 -30.19 -17.11 -5.57
C GLU A 290 -31.16 -16.11 -6.24
N ARG A 291 -31.50 -15.05 -5.50
CA ARG A 291 -32.21 -13.88 -6.07
C ARG A 291 -31.21 -13.03 -6.86
N VAL A 292 -31.67 -12.42 -7.95
CA VAL A 292 -30.79 -11.61 -8.81
C VAL A 292 -31.32 -10.18 -8.92
N ALA A 293 -30.59 -9.20 -8.39
CA ALA A 293 -30.85 -7.80 -8.63
C ALA A 293 -30.14 -7.36 -9.93
N ILE A 294 -30.83 -6.63 -10.80
CA ILE A 294 -30.27 -6.00 -11.99
C ILE A 294 -30.53 -4.50 -11.90
N ARG A 295 -29.47 -3.71 -11.95
CA ARG A 295 -29.53 -2.25 -11.89
C ARG A 295 -29.00 -1.63 -13.17
N THR A 296 -29.51 -0.49 -13.60
CA THR A 296 -28.94 0.28 -14.71
C THR A 296 -29.12 1.77 -14.49
N PHE A 297 -28.19 2.58 -14.98
CA PHE A 297 -28.49 3.99 -15.20
C PHE A 297 -29.20 4.17 -16.55
N SER A 298 -29.91 5.28 -16.70
CA SER A 298 -30.41 5.76 -17.98
C SER A 298 -29.96 7.20 -18.22
N ALA A 299 -29.72 7.54 -19.49
CA ALA A 299 -29.36 8.88 -19.93
C ALA A 299 -30.27 9.28 -21.10
N PRO A 300 -31.12 10.32 -20.93
CA PRO A 300 -31.43 11.00 -19.67
C PRO A 300 -32.11 10.07 -18.66
N PHE A 301 -32.06 10.42 -17.36
CA PHE A 301 -32.88 9.78 -16.34
C PHE A 301 -34.16 10.60 -16.14
N ARG A 302 -35.31 9.97 -16.33
CA ARG A 302 -36.62 10.58 -16.05
C ARG A 302 -37.43 9.58 -15.25
N SER A 303 -37.76 9.92 -14.00
CA SER A 303 -38.56 9.04 -13.13
C SER A 303 -39.97 8.77 -13.66
N SER A 304 -40.41 9.52 -14.68
CA SER A 304 -41.66 9.31 -15.41
C SER A 304 -41.58 8.27 -16.53
N ASP A 305 -40.39 7.82 -16.94
CA ASP A 305 -40.25 6.80 -17.99
C ASP A 305 -40.73 5.43 -17.49
N GLU A 306 -41.39 4.66 -18.36
CA GLU A 306 -41.74 3.27 -18.08
C GLU A 306 -40.60 2.36 -18.54
N ILE A 307 -39.69 2.03 -17.62
CA ILE A 307 -38.58 1.11 -17.89
C ILE A 307 -38.96 -0.30 -17.46
N ALA A 308 -38.74 -1.26 -18.35
CA ALA A 308 -38.90 -2.68 -18.10
C ALA A 308 -37.61 -3.45 -18.42
N LEU A 309 -37.41 -4.55 -17.69
CA LEU A 309 -36.39 -5.54 -17.95
C LEU A 309 -37.02 -6.70 -18.72
N GLU A 310 -36.65 -6.84 -19.99
CA GLU A 310 -37.02 -8.00 -20.80
C GLU A 310 -36.03 -9.13 -20.52
N VAL A 311 -36.53 -10.29 -20.10
CA VAL A 311 -35.72 -11.44 -19.70
C VAL A 311 -36.15 -12.68 -20.48
N VAL A 312 -35.16 -13.42 -20.99
CA VAL A 312 -35.33 -14.70 -21.66
C VAL A 312 -34.45 -15.73 -20.94
N ALA A 313 -35.09 -16.71 -20.30
CA ALA A 313 -34.43 -17.80 -19.61
C ALA A 313 -34.58 -19.10 -20.42
N GLY A 314 -33.45 -19.64 -20.91
CA GLY A 314 -33.42 -20.83 -21.75
C GLY A 314 -34.22 -20.67 -23.05
N VAL A 315 -35.24 -21.51 -23.22
CA VAL A 315 -36.16 -21.51 -24.38
C VAL A 315 -37.53 -20.91 -24.06
N SER A 316 -37.67 -20.28 -22.89
CA SER A 316 -38.92 -19.68 -22.45
C SER A 316 -39.27 -18.44 -23.28
N ALA A 317 -40.56 -18.08 -23.29
CA ALA A 317 -41.01 -16.81 -23.86
C ALA A 317 -40.44 -15.63 -23.05
N PRO A 318 -40.18 -14.46 -23.69
CA PRO A 318 -39.73 -13.27 -22.98
C PRO A 318 -40.71 -12.86 -21.89
N THR A 319 -40.18 -12.54 -20.72
CA THR A 319 -40.93 -11.95 -19.60
C THR A 319 -40.47 -10.53 -19.36
N PHE A 320 -41.41 -9.62 -19.10
CA PHE A 320 -41.11 -8.22 -18.80
C PHE A 320 -41.33 -7.96 -17.31
N LEU A 321 -40.33 -7.40 -16.64
CA LEU A 321 -40.44 -6.93 -15.27
C LEU A 321 -40.34 -5.41 -15.25
N SER A 322 -41.31 -4.72 -14.64
CA SER A 322 -41.19 -3.28 -14.42
C SER A 322 -40.01 -2.99 -13.50
N MET A 323 -39.17 -2.04 -13.88
CA MET A 323 -38.06 -1.57 -13.07
C MET A 323 -38.51 -0.39 -12.21
N GLN A 324 -38.01 -0.33 -10.97
CA GLN A 324 -38.27 0.75 -10.05
C GLN A 324 -37.21 1.84 -10.18
N ALA A 325 -37.62 3.10 -10.24
CA ALA A 325 -36.74 4.25 -10.09
C ALA A 325 -36.30 4.35 -8.63
N VAL A 326 -34.98 4.34 -8.40
CA VAL A 326 -34.36 4.42 -7.08
C VAL A 326 -33.44 5.62 -7.05
N GLU A 327 -33.49 6.39 -5.97
CA GLU A 327 -32.51 7.43 -5.64
C GLU A 327 -31.85 7.05 -4.32
N ASN A 328 -30.52 6.97 -4.30
CA ASN A 328 -29.78 6.67 -3.07
C ASN A 328 -29.56 7.92 -2.21
N GLU A 329 -28.98 7.76 -1.02
CA GLU A 329 -28.71 8.86 -0.09
C GLU A 329 -27.78 9.94 -0.67
N ALA A 330 -26.97 9.61 -1.69
CA ALA A 330 -26.10 10.53 -2.40
C ALA A 330 -26.78 11.25 -3.58
N GLY A 331 -28.09 11.03 -3.79
CA GLY A 331 -28.86 11.60 -4.90
C GLY A 331 -28.59 10.93 -6.25
N GLU A 332 -27.90 9.78 -6.27
CA GLU A 332 -27.68 9.03 -7.50
C GLU A 332 -28.93 8.23 -7.87
N GLN A 333 -29.38 8.41 -9.11
CA GLN A 333 -30.64 7.87 -9.62
C GLN A 333 -30.38 6.71 -10.60
N TYR A 334 -31.02 5.57 -10.36
CA TYR A 334 -30.90 4.36 -11.18
C TYR A 334 -32.21 3.57 -11.21
N TRP A 335 -32.27 2.58 -12.09
CA TRP A 335 -33.39 1.64 -12.20
C TRP A 335 -32.99 0.30 -11.60
N GLU A 336 -33.88 -0.35 -10.84
CA GLU A 336 -33.66 -1.68 -10.26
C GLU A 336 -34.83 -2.64 -10.56
N ALA A 337 -34.51 -3.89 -10.87
CA ALA A 337 -35.45 -5.01 -10.83
C ALA A 337 -34.83 -6.24 -10.16
N GLU A 338 -35.66 -7.02 -9.47
CA GLU A 338 -35.27 -8.29 -8.84
C GLU A 338 -35.89 -9.46 -9.60
N LEU A 339 -35.06 -10.39 -10.06
CA LEU A 339 -35.47 -11.65 -10.66
C LEU A 339 -35.69 -12.71 -9.57
N ALA A 340 -36.76 -13.48 -9.73
CA ALA A 340 -37.01 -14.65 -8.91
C ALA A 340 -35.88 -15.70 -9.08
N PRO A 341 -35.59 -16.50 -8.04
CA PRO A 341 -34.58 -17.53 -8.12
C PRO A 341 -34.81 -18.55 -9.24
N PHE A 342 -33.76 -18.88 -9.96
CA PHE A 342 -33.75 -19.92 -10.98
C PHE A 342 -33.68 -21.31 -10.33
N ALA A 343 -34.43 -22.26 -10.88
CA ALA A 343 -34.52 -23.63 -10.34
C ALA A 343 -33.49 -24.60 -10.95
N GLU A 344 -32.99 -24.30 -12.15
CA GLU A 344 -32.04 -25.14 -12.88
C GLU A 344 -30.94 -24.31 -13.53
N THR A 345 -29.92 -24.97 -14.05
CA THR A 345 -28.86 -24.33 -14.83
C THR A 345 -29.40 -23.97 -16.22
N GLU A 346 -29.39 -22.70 -16.56
CA GLU A 346 -29.83 -22.20 -17.86
C GLU A 346 -29.11 -20.90 -18.24
N GLN A 347 -29.09 -20.62 -19.54
CA GLN A 347 -28.59 -19.34 -20.04
C GLN A 347 -29.70 -18.31 -19.93
N VAL A 348 -29.41 -17.19 -19.28
CA VAL A 348 -30.33 -16.06 -19.14
C VAL A 348 -29.81 -14.92 -19.98
N ARG A 349 -30.69 -14.35 -20.80
CA ARG A 349 -30.43 -13.11 -21.54
C ARG A 349 -31.41 -12.05 -21.08
N TYR A 350 -30.95 -10.82 -20.95
CA TYR A 350 -31.82 -9.70 -20.60
C TYR A 350 -31.41 -8.43 -21.31
N ARG A 351 -32.36 -7.49 -21.43
CA ARG A 351 -32.12 -6.12 -21.90
C ARG A 351 -33.11 -5.16 -21.26
N PHE A 352 -32.75 -3.89 -21.25
CA PHE A 352 -33.60 -2.82 -20.76
C PHE A 352 -34.44 -2.29 -21.92
N VAL A 353 -35.73 -2.05 -21.68
CA VAL A 353 -36.69 -1.57 -22.68
C VAL A 353 -37.46 -0.41 -22.08
N ARG A 354 -37.53 0.71 -22.81
CA ARG A 354 -38.44 1.81 -22.51
C ARG A 354 -39.76 1.58 -23.24
N ASP A 355 -40.89 1.81 -22.59
CA ASP A 355 -42.24 1.69 -23.15
C ASP A 355 -42.51 0.30 -23.80
N PRO A 356 -42.52 -0.79 -23.00
CA PRO A 356 -42.59 -2.16 -23.51
C PRO A 356 -43.86 -2.50 -24.31
N GLU A 357 -44.93 -1.69 -24.20
CA GLU A 357 -46.17 -1.84 -24.98
C GLU A 357 -46.15 -1.07 -26.33
N GLY A 358 -45.10 -0.28 -26.60
CA GLY A 358 -44.94 0.56 -27.80
C GLY A 358 -43.81 0.13 -28.75
N ALA A 359 -43.43 1.02 -29.68
CA ALA A 359 -42.25 0.85 -30.56
C ALA A 359 -40.95 1.30 -29.85
N GLY A 360 -40.84 0.94 -28.57
CA GLY A 360 -39.86 1.48 -27.64
C GLY A 360 -38.41 1.08 -27.91
N GLU A 361 -37.50 1.82 -27.31
CA GLU A 361 -36.06 1.63 -27.45
C GLU A 361 -35.53 0.60 -26.46
N ALA A 362 -34.53 -0.18 -26.89
CA ALA A 362 -33.97 -1.25 -26.09
C ALA A 362 -32.44 -1.21 -26.07
N SER A 363 -31.84 -1.60 -24.94
CA SER A 363 -30.40 -1.85 -24.87
C SER A 363 -29.98 -3.07 -25.69
N ASP A 364 -28.66 -3.23 -25.84
CA ASP A 364 -28.10 -4.52 -26.22
C ASP A 364 -28.50 -5.63 -25.25
N TRP A 365 -28.40 -6.87 -25.73
CA TRP A 365 -28.62 -8.05 -24.90
C TRP A 365 -27.40 -8.33 -24.03
N TYR A 366 -27.63 -8.39 -22.72
CA TYR A 366 -26.69 -8.94 -21.76
C TYR A 366 -27.01 -10.41 -21.49
N SER A 367 -26.05 -11.15 -20.97
CA SER A 367 -26.28 -12.55 -20.61
C SER A 367 -25.48 -12.99 -19.40
N PHE A 368 -25.95 -14.06 -18.75
CA PHE A 368 -25.21 -14.83 -17.76
C PHE A 368 -25.68 -16.28 -17.77
N GLU A 369 -24.85 -17.16 -17.24
CA GLU A 369 -25.21 -18.56 -17.00
C GLU A 369 -25.61 -18.72 -15.53
N VAL A 370 -26.74 -19.40 -15.28
CA VAL A 370 -27.12 -19.84 -13.94
C VAL A 370 -26.30 -21.08 -13.60
N LEU A 371 -25.49 -20.98 -12.55
CA LEU A 371 -24.55 -22.01 -12.12
C LEU A 371 -25.16 -22.94 -11.06
N ARG A 372 -24.57 -24.11 -10.86
CA ARG A 372 -25.00 -25.08 -9.84
C ARG A 372 -23.83 -25.65 -9.08
N TRP A 373 -23.95 -25.71 -7.75
CA TRP A 373 -23.03 -26.46 -6.91
C TRP A 373 -23.25 -27.97 -7.07
N MET A 374 -22.18 -28.69 -7.41
CA MET A 374 -22.13 -30.15 -7.52
C MET A 374 -21.23 -30.73 -6.44
N ASN A 375 -21.71 -31.75 -5.73
CA ASN A 375 -20.93 -32.48 -4.74
C ASN A 375 -20.05 -33.53 -5.42
N LEU A 376 -18.74 -33.51 -5.16
CA LEU A 376 -17.81 -34.53 -5.64
C LEU A 376 -17.70 -35.68 -4.62
N SER A 377 -18.81 -36.37 -4.37
CA SER A 377 -18.88 -37.35 -3.29
C SER A 377 -18.34 -38.73 -3.68
N ARG A 378 -18.53 -39.20 -4.92
CA ARG A 378 -18.21 -40.59 -5.26
C ARG A 378 -16.87 -40.72 -5.98
N ALA A 379 -15.90 -41.34 -5.32
CA ALA A 379 -14.65 -41.79 -5.94
C ALA A 379 -14.88 -43.10 -6.70
N THR A 380 -14.39 -43.18 -7.94
CA THR A 380 -14.50 -44.35 -8.82
C THR A 380 -13.22 -45.18 -8.88
N GLY A 381 -12.09 -44.63 -8.44
CA GLY A 381 -10.86 -45.40 -8.31
C GLY A 381 -9.70 -44.62 -7.70
N ILE A 382 -8.69 -45.38 -7.27
CA ILE A 382 -7.41 -44.91 -6.76
C ILE A 382 -6.28 -45.66 -7.47
N ALA A 383 -5.18 -44.96 -7.75
CA ALA A 383 -3.97 -45.52 -8.32
C ALA A 383 -2.73 -44.89 -7.67
N GLN A 384 -1.63 -45.65 -7.64
CA GLN A 384 -0.32 -45.17 -7.17
C GLN A 384 0.73 -45.49 -8.23
N ALA A 385 1.49 -44.47 -8.65
CA ALA A 385 2.59 -44.61 -9.58
C ALA A 385 3.84 -45.19 -8.91
N GLU A 386 4.80 -45.66 -9.73
CA GLU A 386 6.10 -46.16 -9.26
C GLU A 386 6.92 -45.10 -8.51
N ASN A 387 6.74 -43.82 -8.86
CA ASN A 387 7.36 -42.69 -8.16
C ASN A 387 6.69 -42.34 -6.81
N GLY A 388 5.61 -43.06 -6.44
CA GLY A 388 4.87 -42.86 -5.20
C GLY A 388 3.67 -41.91 -5.30
N ASP A 389 3.51 -41.18 -6.40
CA ASP A 389 2.38 -40.26 -6.61
C ASP A 389 1.04 -41.01 -6.58
N VAL A 390 0.02 -40.39 -5.98
CA VAL A 390 -1.30 -40.98 -5.84
C VAL A 390 -2.33 -40.19 -6.62
N THR A 391 -3.17 -40.87 -7.39
CA THR A 391 -4.29 -40.25 -8.12
C THR A 391 -5.61 -40.89 -7.67
N VAL A 392 -6.59 -40.05 -7.35
CA VAL A 392 -7.98 -40.45 -7.09
C VAL A 392 -8.88 -39.89 -8.19
N ARG A 393 -9.74 -40.74 -8.77
CA ARG A 393 -10.72 -40.35 -9.78
C ARG A 393 -12.12 -40.30 -9.18
N PHE A 394 -12.88 -39.26 -9.47
CA PHE A 394 -14.28 -39.10 -9.04
C PHE A 394 -15.27 -39.39 -10.18
N GLU A 395 -16.56 -39.43 -9.86
CA GLU A 395 -17.60 -39.42 -10.90
C GLU A 395 -17.61 -38.07 -11.65
N PRO A 396 -17.97 -38.08 -12.96
CA PRO A 396 -18.10 -36.86 -13.74
C PRO A 396 -19.09 -35.86 -13.12
N VAL A 397 -18.78 -34.56 -13.21
CA VAL A 397 -19.67 -33.49 -12.70
C VAL A 397 -20.99 -33.40 -13.46
N ILE A 398 -21.00 -33.80 -14.73
CA ILE A 398 -22.19 -34.01 -15.55
C ILE A 398 -22.02 -35.27 -16.40
N LYS A 399 -23.13 -35.83 -16.88
CA LYS A 399 -23.10 -37.01 -17.76
C LYS A 399 -22.28 -36.69 -19.01
N ALA A 400 -21.22 -37.46 -19.25
CA ALA A 400 -20.27 -37.27 -20.35
C ALA A 400 -19.48 -35.94 -20.34
N GLY A 401 -19.38 -35.27 -19.18
CA GLY A 401 -18.52 -34.09 -19.00
C GLY A 401 -17.17 -34.40 -18.33
N PRO A 402 -16.44 -33.37 -17.90
CA PRO A 402 -15.12 -33.51 -17.29
C PRO A 402 -15.13 -34.39 -16.04
N VAL A 403 -14.06 -35.17 -15.87
CA VAL A 403 -13.86 -36.08 -14.75
C VAL A 403 -12.93 -35.43 -13.72
N PRO A 404 -13.37 -35.19 -12.48
CA PRO A 404 -12.48 -34.68 -11.44
C PRO A 404 -11.45 -35.73 -11.03
N CYS A 405 -10.19 -35.32 -10.97
CA CYS A 405 -9.07 -36.11 -10.48
C CYS A 405 -8.29 -35.33 -9.42
N LEU A 406 -8.00 -35.98 -8.29
CA LEU A 406 -7.11 -35.46 -7.26
C LEU A 406 -5.76 -36.15 -7.39
N ASN A 407 -4.69 -35.38 -7.64
CA ASN A 407 -3.33 -35.88 -7.68
C ASN A 407 -2.58 -35.40 -6.44
N ALA A 408 -1.98 -36.33 -5.69
CA ALA A 408 -1.18 -36.04 -4.52
C ALA A 408 0.29 -36.42 -4.76
N ARG A 409 1.22 -35.52 -4.42
CA ARG A 409 2.67 -35.70 -4.64
C ARG A 409 3.47 -35.23 -3.43
N SER A 410 4.54 -35.94 -3.09
CA SER A 410 5.47 -35.54 -2.03
C SER A 410 6.49 -34.53 -2.53
N HIS A 411 6.90 -33.61 -1.66
CA HIS A 411 7.95 -32.62 -1.92
C HIS A 411 9.15 -32.81 -0.97
N PRO A 412 10.38 -32.44 -1.38
CA PRO A 412 11.57 -32.59 -0.55
C PRO A 412 11.50 -31.89 0.83
N SER A 413 10.71 -30.84 0.97
CA SER A 413 10.46 -30.16 2.26
C SER A 413 9.60 -30.98 3.24
N GLY A 414 9.10 -32.16 2.83
CA GLY A 414 8.16 -32.97 3.61
C GLY A 414 6.69 -32.59 3.38
N ALA A 415 6.42 -31.48 2.68
CA ALA A 415 5.07 -31.11 2.26
C ALA A 415 4.50 -32.09 1.23
N VAL A 416 3.17 -32.16 1.18
CA VAL A 416 2.42 -32.92 0.17
C VAL A 416 1.54 -31.94 -0.59
N SER A 417 1.72 -31.87 -1.91
CA SER A 417 0.83 -31.11 -2.78
C SER A 417 -0.36 -31.96 -3.18
N PHE A 418 -1.52 -31.31 -3.29
CA PHE A 418 -2.77 -31.86 -3.77
C PHE A 418 -3.29 -30.96 -4.88
N ARG A 419 -3.40 -31.51 -6.08
CA ARG A 419 -3.98 -30.87 -7.25
C ARG A 419 -5.32 -31.50 -7.55
N LEU A 420 -6.40 -30.75 -7.37
CA LEU A 420 -7.71 -31.13 -7.89
C LEU A 420 -7.85 -30.55 -9.30
N GLU A 421 -7.96 -31.40 -10.31
CA GLU A 421 -8.08 -31.03 -11.73
C GLU A 421 -9.31 -31.69 -12.36
N LEU A 422 -9.87 -31.08 -13.39
CA LEU A 422 -10.91 -31.68 -14.23
C LEU A 422 -10.30 -32.08 -15.58
N ILE A 423 -10.44 -33.35 -15.95
CA ILE A 423 -9.87 -33.89 -17.18
C ILE A 423 -10.96 -34.27 -18.19
N ASP A 424 -10.71 -34.00 -19.46
CA ASP A 424 -11.61 -34.36 -20.56
C ASP A 424 -11.47 -35.85 -20.93
N GLY A 425 -12.50 -36.65 -20.63
CA GLY A 425 -12.56 -38.06 -21.01
C GLY A 425 -11.54 -38.97 -20.30
N ASP A 426 -11.42 -40.21 -20.78
CA ASP A 426 -10.62 -41.28 -20.15
C ASP A 426 -9.09 -41.14 -20.39
N ASN A 427 -8.61 -40.05 -21.00
CA ASN A 427 -7.24 -39.95 -21.53
C ASN A 427 -6.54 -38.61 -21.16
N SER A 428 -5.74 -38.61 -20.10
CA SER A 428 -4.68 -37.59 -19.88
C SER A 428 -3.47 -38.21 -19.14
N GLY A 429 -2.31 -38.35 -19.79
CA GLY A 429 -1.28 -39.30 -19.35
C GLY A 429 -0.43 -38.95 -18.12
N SER A 430 -0.78 -39.46 -16.93
CA SER A 430 0.22 -39.84 -15.92
C SER A 430 0.45 -41.36 -15.91
N GLU A 431 1.68 -41.82 -15.72
CA GLU A 431 2.01 -43.25 -15.72
C GLU A 431 1.33 -44.04 -14.59
N ALA A 432 0.81 -43.36 -13.55
CA ALA A 432 -0.02 -43.92 -12.48
C ALA A 432 -1.29 -44.62 -13.01
N ARG A 433 -1.78 -44.24 -14.20
CA ARG A 433 -3.12 -44.59 -14.68
C ARG A 433 -3.26 -46.00 -15.27
N LYS A 434 -2.23 -46.86 -15.21
CA LYS A 434 -2.25 -48.22 -15.79
C LYS A 434 -2.84 -49.31 -14.86
N THR A 435 -2.96 -49.05 -13.56
CA THR A 435 -3.49 -50.02 -12.56
C THR A 435 -4.44 -49.37 -11.57
N TRP A 436 -5.69 -49.14 -12.00
CA TRP A 436 -6.76 -48.63 -11.13
C TRP A 436 -7.28 -49.71 -10.19
N LYS A 437 -7.51 -49.32 -8.93
CA LYS A 437 -8.31 -50.10 -7.97
C LYS A 437 -9.58 -49.33 -7.64
N THR A 438 -10.70 -50.03 -7.53
CA THR A 438 -11.97 -49.44 -7.08
C THR A 438 -11.95 -49.07 -5.60
N GLU A 439 -11.10 -49.74 -4.83
CA GLU A 439 -10.85 -49.48 -3.42
C GLU A 439 -9.36 -49.61 -3.12
N GLY A 440 -8.86 -48.85 -2.16
CA GLY A 440 -7.47 -48.92 -1.76
C GLY A 440 -7.05 -47.79 -0.84
N ARG A 441 -5.86 -47.96 -0.28
CA ARG A 441 -5.20 -47.00 0.61
C ARG A 441 -3.76 -46.86 0.16
N CYS A 442 -3.33 -45.64 -0.09
CA CYS A 442 -2.02 -45.31 -0.61
C CYS A 442 -1.37 -44.24 0.27
N ARG A 443 -0.04 -44.28 0.38
CA ARG A 443 0.74 -43.26 1.09
C ARG A 443 1.57 -42.43 0.12
N VAL A 444 1.65 -41.13 0.39
CA VAL A 444 2.46 -40.17 -0.37
C VAL A 444 3.03 -39.14 0.60
N GLY A 445 4.35 -39.17 0.80
CA GLY A 445 4.99 -38.40 1.86
C GLY A 445 4.37 -38.70 3.23
N GLY A 446 4.03 -37.64 3.98
CA GLY A 446 3.33 -37.74 5.27
C GLY A 446 1.81 -37.93 5.17
N ALA A 447 1.24 -38.08 3.97
CA ALA A 447 -0.20 -38.24 3.76
C ALA A 447 -0.62 -39.68 3.44
N GLU A 448 -1.81 -40.04 3.91
CA GLU A 448 -2.54 -41.25 3.51
C GLU A 448 -3.81 -40.85 2.75
N VAL A 449 -4.03 -41.47 1.59
CA VAL A 449 -5.20 -41.25 0.74
C VAL A 449 -5.91 -42.59 0.54
N SER A 450 -7.22 -42.64 0.77
CA SER A 450 -8.02 -43.86 0.68
C SER A 450 -9.33 -43.68 -0.08
N VAL A 451 -9.72 -44.75 -0.78
CA VAL A 451 -11.05 -44.93 -1.37
C VAL A 451 -11.64 -46.24 -0.85
N GLU A 452 -12.77 -46.17 -0.12
CA GLU A 452 -13.45 -47.35 0.45
C GLU A 452 -14.98 -47.20 0.27
N GLY A 453 -15.64 -48.17 -0.38
CA GLY A 453 -17.07 -48.08 -0.69
C GLY A 453 -17.45 -46.86 -1.55
N GLY A 454 -16.51 -46.37 -2.37
CA GLY A 454 -16.67 -45.14 -3.16
C GLY A 454 -16.54 -43.84 -2.37
N ARG A 455 -16.17 -43.89 -1.08
CA ARG A 455 -15.89 -42.71 -0.25
C ARG A 455 -14.42 -42.35 -0.30
N PHE A 456 -14.13 -41.06 -0.42
CA PHE A 456 -12.77 -40.52 -0.37
C PHE A 456 -12.42 -40.08 1.05
N ALA A 457 -11.19 -40.35 1.47
CA ALA A 457 -10.60 -39.70 2.63
C ALA A 457 -9.11 -39.44 2.39
N ALA A 458 -8.63 -38.29 2.88
CA ALA A 458 -7.22 -37.97 2.99
C ALA A 458 -6.89 -37.58 4.43
N SER A 459 -5.70 -37.95 4.91
CA SER A 459 -5.23 -37.61 6.24
C SER A 459 -3.74 -37.32 6.21
N LEU A 460 -3.32 -36.30 6.95
CA LEU A 460 -1.92 -35.95 7.15
C LEU A 460 -1.45 -36.43 8.52
N PHE A 461 -0.25 -36.97 8.57
CA PHE A 461 0.40 -37.45 9.79
C PHE A 461 1.70 -36.67 10.04
N ASP A 462 2.00 -36.41 11.31
CA ASP A 462 3.30 -35.90 11.72
C ASP A 462 4.39 -37.00 11.72
N ALA A 463 5.61 -36.62 12.08
CA ALA A 463 6.76 -37.53 12.12
C ALA A 463 6.58 -38.66 13.14
N GLU A 464 5.76 -38.45 14.18
CA GLU A 464 5.41 -39.42 15.22
C GLU A 464 4.25 -40.33 14.80
N GLY A 465 3.64 -40.11 13.64
CA GLY A 465 2.53 -40.91 13.11
C GLY A 465 1.16 -40.56 13.71
N LYS A 466 1.03 -39.43 14.39
CA LYS A 466 -0.26 -38.88 14.86
C LYS A 466 -0.93 -38.13 13.72
N ARG A 467 -2.23 -38.35 13.56
CA ARG A 467 -3.05 -37.67 12.55
C ARG A 467 -3.29 -36.21 12.93
N VAL A 468 -2.71 -35.30 12.16
CA VAL A 468 -2.79 -33.85 12.40
C VAL A 468 -3.94 -33.20 11.64
N SER A 469 -4.19 -33.62 10.39
CA SER A 469 -5.27 -33.10 9.53
C SER A 469 -6.05 -34.23 8.83
N ALA A 470 -7.29 -33.97 8.45
CA ALA A 470 -8.11 -34.88 7.67
C ALA A 470 -9.12 -34.14 6.76
N SER A 471 -9.45 -34.75 5.61
CA SER A 471 -10.60 -34.35 4.80
C SER A 471 -11.89 -34.46 5.62
N TYR A 472 -12.90 -33.67 5.27
CA TYR A 472 -14.16 -33.67 6.00
C TYR A 472 -14.95 -34.98 5.90
N LYS A 473 -15.84 -35.22 6.87
CA LYS A 473 -16.71 -36.40 6.92
C LYS A 473 -17.72 -36.37 5.79
N GLN A 474 -17.57 -37.28 4.83
CA GLN A 474 -18.34 -37.30 3.60
C GLN A 474 -19.86 -37.50 3.82
N GLU A 475 -20.25 -38.15 4.91
CA GLU A 475 -21.66 -38.34 5.28
C GLU A 475 -22.39 -37.02 5.59
N GLU A 476 -21.63 -35.98 5.95
CA GLU A 476 -22.16 -34.70 6.41
C GLU A 476 -21.97 -33.58 5.38
N ALA A 477 -20.81 -33.55 4.70
CA ALA A 477 -20.59 -32.71 3.53
C ALA A 477 -19.55 -33.35 2.60
N ALA A 478 -19.69 -33.15 1.29
CA ALA A 478 -18.72 -33.67 0.32
C ALA A 478 -17.33 -33.05 0.56
N PRO A 479 -16.23 -33.82 0.43
CA PRO A 479 -14.87 -33.31 0.62
C PRO A 479 -14.55 -32.17 -0.36
N PHE A 480 -15.14 -32.23 -1.55
CA PHE A 480 -15.03 -31.19 -2.57
C PHE A 480 -16.40 -30.87 -3.18
N GLN A 481 -16.62 -29.61 -3.56
CA GLN A 481 -17.78 -29.18 -4.32
C GLN A 481 -17.33 -28.27 -5.47
N ALA A 482 -18.00 -28.34 -6.62
CA ALA A 482 -17.69 -27.52 -7.79
C ALA A 482 -18.91 -26.70 -8.19
N LEU A 483 -18.74 -25.39 -8.38
CA LEU A 483 -19.76 -24.52 -8.97
C LEU A 483 -19.61 -24.56 -10.49
N ILE A 484 -20.58 -25.15 -11.17
CA ILE A 484 -20.49 -25.46 -12.59
C ILE A 484 -21.56 -24.78 -13.43
N ASP A 485 -21.29 -24.55 -14.71
CA ASP A 485 -22.32 -24.26 -15.70
C ASP A 485 -22.91 -25.54 -16.35
N ARG A 486 -23.78 -25.34 -17.35
CA ARG A 486 -24.42 -26.43 -18.12
C ARG A 486 -23.45 -27.29 -18.94
N THR A 487 -22.26 -26.78 -19.25
CA THR A 487 -21.21 -27.50 -20.00
C THR A 487 -20.28 -28.28 -19.08
N GLY A 488 -20.35 -28.04 -17.77
CA GLY A 488 -19.48 -28.65 -16.77
C GLY A 488 -18.22 -27.84 -16.48
N THR A 489 -18.11 -26.63 -17.04
CA THR A 489 -17.03 -25.68 -16.71
C THR A 489 -17.17 -25.23 -15.27
N VAL A 490 -16.06 -25.16 -14.54
CA VAL A 490 -16.02 -24.85 -13.12
C VAL A 490 -15.53 -23.43 -12.89
N TYR A 491 -16.30 -22.68 -12.10
CA TYR A 491 -16.03 -21.28 -11.75
C TYR A 491 -15.47 -21.15 -10.33
N LYS A 492 -15.89 -22.05 -9.44
CA LYS A 492 -15.42 -22.11 -8.04
C LYS A 492 -15.30 -23.56 -7.56
N LEU A 493 -14.36 -23.80 -6.66
CA LEU A 493 -14.24 -25.03 -5.90
C LEU A 493 -14.36 -24.75 -4.40
N ARG A 494 -15.03 -25.65 -3.68
CA ARG A 494 -15.00 -25.71 -2.22
C ARG A 494 -14.19 -26.91 -1.77
N LEU A 495 -13.23 -26.69 -0.87
CA LEU A 495 -12.44 -27.71 -0.22
C LEU A 495 -12.84 -27.76 1.26
N ASN A 496 -13.25 -28.94 1.75
CA ASN A 496 -13.79 -29.10 3.10
C ASN A 496 -12.84 -29.95 3.96
N PHE A 497 -12.36 -29.37 5.07
CA PHE A 497 -11.44 -30.00 6.02
C PHE A 497 -12.08 -30.12 7.40
N ALA A 498 -11.80 -31.21 8.10
CA ALA A 498 -12.28 -31.40 9.48
C ALA A 498 -11.45 -30.57 10.46
N LEU A 499 -12.13 -29.81 11.30
CA LEU A 499 -11.56 -29.16 12.47
C LEU A 499 -11.86 -29.99 13.72
N LYS A 500 -10.87 -30.12 14.59
CA LYS A 500 -11.01 -30.70 15.93
C LYS A 500 -11.61 -29.66 16.87
N ASP A 501 -12.23 -30.11 17.95
CA ASP A 501 -12.69 -29.22 19.02
C ASP A 501 -11.50 -28.45 19.62
N GLY A 502 -11.65 -27.13 19.79
CA GLY A 502 -10.61 -26.25 20.34
C GLY A 502 -9.38 -26.01 19.44
N GLU A 503 -9.34 -26.57 18.23
CA GLU A 503 -8.32 -26.24 17.22
C GLU A 503 -8.32 -24.75 16.88
N ARG A 504 -7.15 -24.11 16.85
CA ARG A 504 -6.95 -22.68 16.58
C ARG A 504 -6.26 -22.49 15.25
N LEU A 505 -6.61 -21.41 14.54
CA LEU A 505 -6.17 -21.18 13.16
C LEU A 505 -5.54 -19.79 13.03
N TYR A 506 -4.32 -19.73 12.49
CA TYR A 506 -3.48 -18.53 12.39
C TYR A 506 -2.95 -18.34 10.95
N GLY A 507 -2.34 -17.19 10.66
CA GLY A 507 -1.71 -16.89 9.37
C GLY A 507 -2.50 -15.85 8.57
N MET A 508 -2.87 -16.20 7.33
CA MET A 508 -3.70 -15.39 6.43
C MET A 508 -3.10 -14.05 5.94
N GLY A 509 -1.80 -13.81 6.14
CA GLY A 509 -1.11 -12.59 5.74
C GLY A 509 -0.94 -11.56 6.86
N GLU A 510 -0.72 -10.31 6.48
CA GLU A 510 -0.82 -9.17 7.40
C GLU A 510 -2.29 -8.92 7.75
N ARG A 511 -2.64 -8.88 9.04
CA ARG A 511 -4.02 -8.76 9.52
C ARG A 511 -4.05 -7.87 10.76
N PHE A 512 -5.01 -6.95 10.81
CA PHE A 512 -5.07 -5.89 11.82
C PHE A 512 -6.06 -6.22 12.95
N ALA A 513 -7.15 -6.93 12.63
CA ALA A 513 -8.22 -7.20 13.60
C ALA A 513 -7.84 -8.19 14.72
N ARG A 514 -7.13 -9.28 14.38
CA ARG A 514 -6.78 -10.38 15.33
C ARG A 514 -5.78 -11.36 14.72
N MET A 515 -5.17 -12.19 15.57
CA MET A 515 -4.21 -13.25 15.18
C MET A 515 -4.83 -14.62 14.90
N GLU A 516 -5.90 -14.97 15.61
CA GLU A 516 -6.55 -16.29 15.58
C GLU A 516 -7.93 -16.14 14.94
N PHE A 517 -8.31 -17.03 14.01
CA PHE A 517 -9.45 -16.82 13.12
C PHE A 517 -10.59 -17.83 13.23
N ARG A 518 -10.60 -18.75 14.19
CA ARG A 518 -11.76 -19.62 14.40
C ARG A 518 -13.00 -18.78 14.72
N GLY A 519 -14.10 -19.13 14.04
CA GLY A 519 -15.35 -18.38 14.05
C GLY A 519 -15.39 -17.19 13.09
N CYS A 520 -14.37 -17.00 12.24
CA CYS A 520 -14.32 -15.89 11.28
C CYS A 520 -14.33 -16.38 9.82
N GLU A 521 -14.63 -15.44 8.92
CA GLU A 521 -14.42 -15.58 7.48
C GLU A 521 -13.40 -14.55 7.03
N LEU A 522 -12.42 -14.98 6.23
CA LEU A 522 -11.39 -14.11 5.67
C LEU A 522 -11.23 -14.40 4.19
N ASP A 523 -11.05 -13.36 3.41
CA ASP A 523 -10.73 -13.45 2.00
C ASP A 523 -9.26 -13.16 1.71
N ASN A 524 -8.86 -13.55 0.51
CA ASN A 524 -7.55 -13.27 -0.05
C ASN A 524 -7.73 -12.35 -1.26
N TYR A 525 -7.71 -11.05 -0.96
CA TYR A 525 -7.90 -9.97 -1.92
C TYR A 525 -7.05 -8.78 -1.48
N VAL A 526 -5.97 -8.49 -2.20
CA VAL A 526 -5.14 -7.29 -1.98
C VAL A 526 -6.05 -6.07 -2.08
N PHE A 527 -6.05 -5.19 -1.08
CA PHE A 527 -6.94 -4.02 -1.08
C PHE A 527 -6.37 -2.83 -0.33
N ASN A 528 -6.51 -1.65 -0.93
CA ASN A 528 -6.15 -0.39 -0.29
C ASN A 528 -7.26 0.08 0.66
N GLN A 529 -7.26 -0.42 1.90
CA GLN A 529 -8.12 0.09 2.95
C GLN A 529 -7.41 1.22 3.70
N TYR A 530 -7.70 2.46 3.33
CA TYR A 530 -7.13 3.63 3.99
C TYR A 530 -7.68 3.79 5.42
N LYS A 531 -6.84 3.45 6.40
CA LYS A 531 -7.16 3.43 7.85
C LYS A 531 -8.25 2.42 8.19
N ASP A 532 -8.37 2.09 9.48
CA ASP A 532 -9.42 1.21 10.01
C ASP A 532 -9.50 -0.14 9.26
N GLN A 533 -8.35 -0.77 9.02
CA GLN A 533 -8.14 -1.92 8.15
C GLN A 533 -9.08 -3.09 8.48
N GLY A 534 -9.32 -3.34 9.77
CA GLY A 534 -10.18 -4.42 10.23
C GLY A 534 -9.74 -5.77 9.68
N PHE A 535 -10.61 -6.43 8.90
CA PHE A 535 -10.29 -7.71 8.25
C PHE A 535 -9.63 -7.56 6.87
N ARG A 536 -9.65 -6.35 6.28
CA ARG A 536 -8.99 -6.04 5.00
C ARG A 536 -7.50 -5.85 5.21
N THR A 537 -6.73 -5.97 4.15
CA THR A 537 -5.27 -5.88 4.21
C THR A 537 -4.64 -5.60 2.85
N TYR A 538 -3.47 -4.97 2.89
CA TYR A 538 -2.60 -4.79 1.73
C TYR A 538 -1.87 -6.09 1.35
N ILE A 539 -1.67 -7.01 2.32
CA ILE A 539 -0.91 -8.26 2.12
C ILE A 539 -1.66 -9.49 2.63
N PRO A 540 -2.71 -9.96 1.93
CA PRO A 540 -3.28 -11.27 2.21
C PRO A 540 -2.35 -12.38 1.73
N VAL A 541 -2.25 -13.48 2.48
CA VAL A 541 -1.50 -14.68 2.07
C VAL A 541 -2.34 -15.91 2.42
N PRO A 542 -2.70 -16.78 1.45
CA PRO A 542 -3.62 -17.89 1.65
C PRO A 542 -2.97 -19.12 2.34
N VAL A 543 -2.29 -18.88 3.46
CA VAL A 543 -1.67 -19.88 4.33
C VAL A 543 -2.31 -19.89 5.71
N VAL A 544 -2.63 -21.08 6.21
CA VAL A 544 -3.22 -21.31 7.53
C VAL A 544 -2.30 -22.22 8.33
N TYR A 545 -2.01 -21.86 9.57
CA TYR A 545 -1.34 -22.71 10.54
C TYR A 545 -2.32 -23.13 11.62
N SER A 546 -2.42 -24.43 11.86
CA SER A 546 -3.30 -25.01 12.85
C SER A 546 -2.53 -25.38 14.13
N SER A 547 -3.14 -25.12 15.29
CA SER A 547 -2.66 -25.66 16.58
C SER A 547 -2.70 -27.20 16.63
N GLY A 548 -3.35 -27.84 15.67
CA GLY A 548 -3.33 -29.29 15.45
C GLY A 548 -2.00 -29.83 14.91
N GLY A 549 -1.03 -28.97 14.57
CA GLY A 549 0.32 -29.35 14.15
C GLY A 549 0.52 -29.43 12.63
N TYR A 550 -0.24 -28.67 11.85
CA TYR A 550 -0.12 -28.63 10.39
C TYR A 550 -0.31 -27.24 9.80
N GLY A 551 0.27 -27.02 8.63
CA GLY A 551 0.01 -25.90 7.75
C GLY A 551 -0.76 -26.31 6.50
N LEU A 552 -1.61 -25.42 6.02
CA LEU A 552 -2.31 -25.52 4.73
C LEU A 552 -2.01 -24.27 3.92
N TYR A 553 -1.45 -24.42 2.72
CA TYR A 553 -1.26 -23.32 1.78
C TYR A 553 -2.07 -23.57 0.51
N LEU A 554 -3.01 -22.67 0.19
CA LEU A 554 -3.72 -22.70 -1.09
C LEU A 554 -2.88 -21.95 -2.14
N GLN A 555 -2.34 -22.68 -3.10
CA GLN A 555 -1.55 -22.10 -4.18
C GLN A 555 -2.48 -21.59 -5.28
N SER A 556 -3.01 -20.37 -5.09
CA SER A 556 -3.82 -19.66 -6.06
C SER A 556 -3.67 -18.15 -5.90
N SER A 557 -3.52 -17.47 -7.03
CA SER A 557 -3.55 -16.01 -7.14
C SER A 557 -4.98 -15.46 -7.23
N LEU A 558 -5.96 -16.32 -7.51
CA LEU A 558 -7.36 -15.95 -7.64
C LEU A 558 -8.01 -15.68 -6.28
N TYR A 559 -9.10 -14.92 -6.29
CA TYR A 559 -9.92 -14.67 -5.11
C TYR A 559 -10.34 -15.98 -4.41
N SER A 560 -10.18 -16.00 -3.09
CA SER A 560 -10.61 -17.12 -2.25
C SER A 560 -11.10 -16.63 -0.90
N VAL A 561 -11.99 -17.42 -0.29
CA VAL A 561 -12.55 -17.17 1.05
C VAL A 561 -12.33 -18.40 1.91
N PHE A 562 -11.79 -18.18 3.10
CA PHE A 562 -11.59 -19.18 4.14
C PHE A 562 -12.64 -18.97 5.22
N ARG A 563 -13.43 -20.01 5.48
CA ARG A 563 -14.50 -20.04 6.48
C ARG A 563 -14.08 -20.98 7.59
N PHE A 564 -13.75 -20.40 8.75
CA PHE A 564 -13.17 -21.11 9.86
C PHE A 564 -14.24 -21.46 10.89
N GLY A 565 -15.04 -22.50 10.63
CA GLY A 565 -16.07 -22.90 11.58
C GLY A 565 -17.39 -22.12 11.49
N THR A 566 -17.55 -21.23 10.51
CA THR A 566 -18.74 -20.35 10.37
C THR A 566 -19.91 -21.02 9.66
N VAL A 567 -19.63 -21.92 8.72
CA VAL A 567 -20.65 -22.78 8.10
C VAL A 567 -21.10 -23.85 9.09
N ARG A 568 -20.13 -24.47 9.76
CA ARG A 568 -20.29 -25.44 10.86
C ARG A 568 -19.07 -25.42 11.74
N GLU A 569 -19.24 -25.54 13.06
CA GLU A 569 -18.15 -25.41 14.04
C GLU A 569 -16.96 -26.38 13.84
N ASP A 570 -17.20 -27.55 13.23
CA ASP A 570 -16.21 -28.59 12.97
C ASP A 570 -15.66 -28.57 11.52
N LEU A 571 -15.96 -27.53 10.74
CA LEU A 571 -15.61 -27.43 9.32
C LEU A 571 -14.75 -26.19 9.03
N MET A 572 -13.58 -26.42 8.43
CA MET A 572 -12.88 -25.38 7.67
C MET A 572 -13.24 -25.56 6.19
N GLN A 573 -13.90 -24.56 5.61
CA GLN A 573 -14.25 -24.54 4.19
C GLN A 573 -13.44 -23.47 3.48
N ILE A 574 -12.77 -23.86 2.41
CA ILE A 574 -12.06 -22.94 1.50
C ILE A 574 -12.86 -22.87 0.21
N GLU A 575 -13.38 -21.70 -0.14
CA GLU A 575 -14.00 -21.44 -1.43
C GLU A 575 -13.01 -20.66 -2.31
N ALA A 576 -12.55 -21.25 -3.41
CA ALA A 576 -11.59 -20.65 -4.31
C ALA A 576 -12.16 -20.50 -5.71
N ASN A 577 -11.94 -19.34 -6.35
CA ASN A 577 -12.23 -19.17 -7.76
C ASN A 577 -11.29 -20.06 -8.61
N VAL A 578 -11.79 -20.47 -9.77
CA VAL A 578 -11.06 -21.30 -10.74
C VAL A 578 -11.03 -20.57 -12.09
N GLY A 579 -9.84 -20.48 -12.69
CA GLY A 579 -9.67 -19.81 -13.98
C GLY A 579 -10.23 -20.62 -15.14
N PRO A 580 -10.75 -19.96 -16.20
CA PRO A 580 -11.31 -20.65 -17.37
C PRO A 580 -10.27 -21.48 -18.13
N GLU A 581 -9.02 -21.02 -18.18
CA GLU A 581 -7.92 -21.72 -18.87
C GLU A 581 -7.34 -22.90 -18.07
N ARG A 582 -7.42 -22.80 -16.74
CA ARG A 582 -6.84 -23.77 -15.82
C ARG A 582 -7.89 -24.21 -14.80
N GLN A 583 -8.57 -25.30 -15.14
CA GLN A 583 -9.59 -25.95 -14.33
C GLN A 583 -8.98 -26.78 -13.18
N THR A 584 -8.08 -26.16 -12.40
CA THR A 584 -7.36 -26.81 -11.29
C THR A 584 -7.27 -25.92 -10.05
N VAL A 585 -7.28 -26.53 -8.87
CA VAL A 585 -6.88 -25.89 -7.61
C VAL A 585 -5.77 -26.71 -6.95
N ASP A 586 -4.70 -26.02 -6.58
CA ASP A 586 -3.54 -26.60 -5.91
C ASP A 586 -3.53 -26.17 -4.44
N TYR A 587 -3.35 -27.12 -3.52
CA TYR A 587 -3.09 -26.83 -2.12
C TYR A 587 -2.02 -27.75 -1.55
N TRP A 588 -1.35 -27.29 -0.51
CA TRP A 588 -0.26 -27.97 0.14
C TRP A 588 -0.62 -28.25 1.59
N LEU A 589 -0.26 -29.43 2.06
CA LEU A 589 -0.37 -29.82 3.46
C LEU A 589 1.01 -30.20 3.98
N PHE A 590 1.37 -29.73 5.16
CA PHE A 590 2.65 -30.02 5.80
C PHE A 590 2.48 -30.06 7.32
N ALA A 591 3.18 -30.98 7.98
CA ALA A 591 3.11 -31.22 9.41
C ALA A 591 4.41 -30.79 10.10
N GLY A 592 4.33 -30.33 11.33
CA GLY A 592 5.49 -29.88 12.09
C GLY A 592 5.11 -28.93 13.22
N LYS A 593 6.13 -28.45 13.94
CA LYS A 593 5.93 -27.44 14.98
C LYS A 593 5.66 -26.07 14.34
N PRO A 594 4.92 -25.16 14.99
CA PRO A 594 4.52 -23.89 14.39
C PRO A 594 5.66 -23.09 13.73
N LEU A 595 6.83 -22.98 14.35
CA LEU A 595 7.98 -22.29 13.73
C LEU A 595 8.51 -23.00 12.48
N GLU A 596 8.56 -24.33 12.48
CA GLU A 596 8.98 -25.14 11.33
C GLU A 596 7.99 -25.02 10.18
N LEU A 597 6.69 -24.91 10.48
CA LEU A 597 5.64 -24.71 9.47
C LEU A 597 5.89 -23.41 8.67
N VAL A 598 6.26 -22.32 9.33
CA VAL A 598 6.63 -21.05 8.65
C VAL A 598 7.88 -21.23 7.78
N GLY A 599 8.88 -21.95 8.27
CA GLY A 599 10.08 -22.28 7.50
C GLY A 599 9.79 -23.10 6.24
N THR A 600 8.94 -24.12 6.36
CA THR A 600 8.46 -24.95 5.24
C THR A 600 7.67 -24.11 4.23
N PHE A 601 6.81 -23.19 4.69
CA PHE A 601 6.10 -22.27 3.80
C PHE A 601 7.07 -21.39 3.00
N ALA A 602 8.12 -20.86 3.63
CA ALA A 602 9.17 -20.10 2.95
C ALA A 602 9.99 -20.96 1.96
N GLU A 603 10.17 -22.27 2.22
CA GLU A 603 10.77 -23.18 1.23
C GLU A 603 9.88 -23.41 0.00
N LEU A 604 8.56 -23.42 0.19
CA LEU A 604 7.60 -23.61 -0.90
C LEU A 604 7.41 -22.35 -1.75
N THR A 605 7.54 -21.16 -1.16
CA THR A 605 7.15 -19.89 -1.80
C THR A 605 8.31 -18.94 -2.10
N GLY A 606 9.52 -19.25 -1.62
CA GLY A 606 10.72 -18.43 -1.79
C GLY A 606 11.23 -17.89 -0.45
N LYS A 607 12.55 -17.85 -0.29
CA LYS A 607 13.19 -17.35 0.94
C LYS A 607 13.16 -15.82 0.98
N PRO A 608 13.05 -15.21 2.18
CA PRO A 608 13.06 -13.76 2.30
C PRO A 608 14.36 -13.13 1.77
N LYS A 609 14.26 -12.03 1.04
CA LYS A 609 15.43 -11.28 0.57
C LYS A 609 16.00 -10.45 1.71
N LEU A 610 17.25 -10.71 2.08
CA LEU A 610 17.97 -9.96 3.12
C LEU A 610 18.20 -8.50 2.67
N PRO A 611 17.65 -7.48 3.38
CA PRO A 611 18.00 -6.09 3.15
C PRO A 611 19.46 -5.82 3.57
N PRO A 612 20.11 -4.76 3.08
CA PRO A 612 21.43 -4.35 3.58
C PRO A 612 21.35 -3.84 5.03
N LYS A 613 22.44 -3.95 5.79
CA LYS A 613 22.49 -3.62 7.23
C LYS A 613 22.01 -2.20 7.57
N TRP A 614 22.25 -1.21 6.69
CA TRP A 614 21.80 0.18 6.89
C TRP A 614 20.28 0.34 6.92
N ALA A 615 19.53 -0.59 6.30
CA ALA A 615 18.07 -0.58 6.33
C ALA A 615 17.49 -0.88 7.73
N PHE A 616 18.33 -1.39 8.64
CA PHE A 616 17.93 -1.71 10.01
C PHE A 616 18.29 -0.59 11.01
N GLY A 617 18.71 0.59 10.60
CA GLY A 617 18.77 1.76 11.51
C GLY A 617 17.42 2.48 11.63
N PRO A 618 17.35 3.62 12.33
CA PRO A 618 16.19 4.52 12.34
C PRO A 618 15.99 5.26 11.00
N TRP A 619 14.76 5.31 10.52
CA TRP A 619 14.38 5.96 9.27
C TRP A 619 13.63 7.26 9.54
N MET A 620 13.85 8.22 8.66
CA MET A 620 13.20 9.51 8.68
C MET A 620 12.38 9.72 7.40
N SER A 621 11.12 10.09 7.54
CA SER A 621 10.24 10.38 6.42
C SER A 621 9.20 11.43 6.78
N SER A 622 8.79 12.22 5.80
CA SER A 622 7.59 13.05 5.83
C SER A 622 7.19 13.42 4.41
N ASN A 623 5.89 13.36 4.09
CA ASN A 623 5.38 13.90 2.84
C ASN A 623 5.61 15.42 2.73
N ASN A 624 5.87 16.11 3.86
CA ASN A 624 6.10 17.55 3.90
C ASN A 624 7.45 17.99 3.33
N TRP A 625 8.40 17.08 3.15
CA TRP A 625 9.76 17.39 2.71
C TRP A 625 9.84 17.46 1.18
N ASP A 626 9.51 18.64 0.66
CA ASP A 626 9.25 18.91 -0.76
C ASP A 626 10.23 19.91 -1.39
N SER A 627 11.37 20.12 -0.74
CA SER A 627 12.47 20.95 -1.24
C SER A 627 13.79 20.61 -0.56
N GLU A 628 14.88 20.94 -1.24
CA GLU A 628 16.25 20.83 -0.74
C GLU A 628 16.45 21.62 0.56
N ARG A 629 15.83 22.80 0.68
CA ARG A 629 15.87 23.61 1.91
C ARG A 629 15.29 22.86 3.10
N GLU A 630 14.12 22.25 2.92
CA GLU A 630 13.47 21.48 3.99
C GLU A 630 14.34 20.29 4.38
N VAL A 631 14.90 19.57 3.40
CA VAL A 631 15.81 18.46 3.65
C VAL A 631 17.05 18.91 4.42
N ASP A 632 17.70 20.00 4.02
CA ASP A 632 18.87 20.55 4.72
C ASP A 632 18.51 20.97 6.16
N GLU A 633 17.30 21.50 6.41
CA GLU A 633 16.80 21.80 7.76
C GLU A 633 16.64 20.53 8.60
N GLN A 634 16.07 19.45 8.04
CA GLN A 634 15.93 18.18 8.77
C GLN A 634 17.28 17.49 9.02
N LEU A 635 18.23 17.57 8.08
CA LEU A 635 19.60 17.11 8.26
C LEU A 635 20.30 17.90 9.38
N ALA A 636 20.15 19.23 9.40
CA ALA A 636 20.73 20.08 10.44
C ALA A 636 20.17 19.74 11.83
N ARG A 637 18.84 19.56 11.95
CA ARG A 637 18.20 19.16 13.22
C ARG A 637 18.60 17.75 13.66
N THR A 638 18.74 16.82 12.72
CA THR A 638 19.24 15.46 12.99
C THR A 638 20.64 15.51 13.59
N ALA A 639 21.53 16.32 13.01
CA ALA A 639 22.89 16.52 13.51
C ALA A 639 22.91 17.28 14.85
N GLU A 640 22.11 18.34 14.99
CA GLU A 640 21.99 19.13 16.23
C GLU A 640 21.58 18.26 17.42
N HIS A 641 20.62 17.37 17.20
CA HIS A 641 20.07 16.51 18.25
C HIS A 641 20.75 15.14 18.35
N ALA A 642 21.78 14.89 17.53
CA ALA A 642 22.49 13.61 17.46
C ALA A 642 21.54 12.40 17.30
N VAL A 643 20.55 12.53 16.42
CA VAL A 643 19.63 11.43 16.08
C VAL A 643 20.31 10.51 15.06
N PRO A 644 20.52 9.21 15.36
CA PRO A 644 21.37 8.35 14.55
C PRO A 644 20.62 7.70 13.38
N SER A 645 19.94 8.49 12.55
CA SER A 645 19.19 7.98 11.39
C SER A 645 20.12 7.41 10.32
N THR A 646 19.63 6.41 9.58
CA THR A 646 20.37 5.74 8.49
C THR A 646 19.65 5.80 7.15
N VAL A 647 18.35 6.12 7.12
CA VAL A 647 17.56 6.22 5.88
C VAL A 647 16.68 7.45 5.91
N MET A 648 16.61 8.15 4.78
CA MET A 648 15.69 9.25 4.50
C MET A 648 14.82 8.88 3.30
N VAL A 649 13.51 9.07 3.43
CA VAL A 649 12.55 8.90 2.33
C VAL A 649 12.05 10.27 1.89
N LEU A 650 12.09 10.54 0.59
CA LEU A 650 11.51 11.73 -0.02
C LEU A 650 10.30 11.33 -0.87
N GLU A 651 9.12 11.82 -0.51
CA GLU A 651 7.90 11.54 -1.26
C GLU A 651 7.53 12.63 -2.24
N GLN A 652 7.40 13.87 -1.77
CA GLN A 652 7.01 15.04 -2.57
C GLN A 652 8.21 15.63 -3.35
N TRP A 653 8.98 14.76 -4.00
CA TRP A 653 10.21 15.13 -4.71
C TRP A 653 9.98 15.50 -6.18
N SER A 654 8.95 14.92 -6.80
CA SER A 654 8.78 14.97 -8.25
C SER A 654 7.88 16.13 -8.71
N ASP A 655 7.72 16.24 -10.03
CA ASP A 655 6.79 17.12 -10.73
C ASP A 655 5.28 16.80 -10.51
N GLU A 656 4.97 15.83 -9.64
CA GLU A 656 3.62 15.34 -9.35
C GLU A 656 2.78 14.92 -10.57
N SER A 657 3.44 14.58 -11.69
CA SER A 657 2.77 14.15 -12.92
C SER A 657 3.45 12.94 -13.56
N SER A 658 4.75 13.00 -13.81
CA SER A 658 5.53 11.91 -14.39
C SER A 658 6.09 10.95 -13.33
N PHE A 659 6.29 11.46 -12.11
CA PHE A 659 6.95 10.76 -11.00
C PHE A 659 8.37 10.27 -11.32
N TYR A 660 9.05 10.83 -12.32
CA TYR A 660 10.48 10.58 -12.54
C TYR A 660 11.31 11.85 -12.74
N ILE A 661 10.68 13.02 -12.82
CA ILE A 661 11.34 14.33 -12.96
C ILE A 661 11.17 15.10 -11.65
N PHE A 662 12.25 15.72 -11.15
CA PHE A 662 12.20 16.58 -9.96
C PHE A 662 11.32 17.82 -10.19
N ASN A 663 10.65 18.28 -9.13
CA ASN A 663 9.83 19.48 -9.19
C ASN A 663 10.65 20.72 -9.62
N ASP A 664 10.01 21.64 -10.35
CA ASP A 664 10.61 22.86 -10.93
C ASP A 664 11.77 22.65 -11.94
N ALA A 665 12.12 21.42 -12.31
CA ALA A 665 13.18 21.18 -13.29
C ALA A 665 12.77 21.66 -14.69
N GLY A 666 13.64 22.42 -15.35
CA GLY A 666 13.50 22.80 -16.75
C GLY A 666 14.12 21.75 -17.68
N TYR A 667 13.47 21.43 -18.80
CA TYR A 667 13.97 20.47 -19.77
C TYR A 667 13.41 20.72 -21.17
N GLU A 668 14.06 20.16 -22.19
CA GLU A 668 13.47 20.06 -23.52
C GLU A 668 12.60 18.80 -23.59
N THR A 669 11.37 18.95 -24.08
CA THR A 669 10.47 17.81 -24.30
C THR A 669 11.13 16.80 -25.23
N LYS A 670 11.12 15.54 -24.83
CA LYS A 670 11.59 14.41 -25.64
C LYS A 670 10.41 13.59 -26.13
N SER A 671 10.64 12.80 -27.19
CA SER A 671 9.67 11.78 -27.60
C SER A 671 9.42 10.82 -26.42
N GLY A 672 8.19 10.32 -26.29
CA GLY A 672 7.85 9.34 -25.25
C GLY A 672 8.72 8.08 -25.26
N SER A 673 9.33 7.74 -26.40
CA SER A 673 10.28 6.61 -26.56
C SER A 673 11.64 6.83 -25.89
N GLU A 674 11.99 8.08 -25.60
CA GLU A 674 13.29 8.45 -25.09
C GLU A 674 13.29 8.56 -23.56
N ARG A 675 14.49 8.58 -22.99
CA ARG A 675 14.73 8.84 -21.57
C ARG A 675 15.61 10.06 -21.38
N PHE A 676 15.53 10.65 -20.20
CA PHE A 676 16.41 11.73 -19.77
C PHE A 676 17.67 11.16 -19.11
N ALA A 677 18.79 11.86 -19.28
CA ALA A 677 19.97 11.82 -18.42
C ALA A 677 19.94 13.05 -17.50
N TYR A 678 20.74 13.05 -16.43
CA TYR A 678 20.77 14.20 -15.51
C TYR A 678 21.06 15.54 -16.20
N ASP A 679 21.99 15.54 -17.16
CA ASP A 679 22.44 16.75 -17.86
C ASP A 679 21.41 17.31 -18.87
N ASP A 680 20.30 16.60 -19.11
CA ASP A 680 19.17 17.12 -19.90
C ASP A 680 18.32 18.12 -19.09
N PHE A 681 18.50 18.17 -17.77
CA PHE A 681 17.74 19.03 -16.87
C PHE A 681 18.51 20.30 -16.49
N SER A 682 17.80 21.41 -16.42
CA SER A 682 18.25 22.65 -15.79
C SER A 682 17.50 22.85 -14.48
N PHE A 683 18.23 22.84 -13.37
CA PHE A 683 17.67 23.03 -12.03
C PHE A 683 17.80 24.50 -11.63
N PRO A 684 16.70 25.27 -11.59
CA PRO A 684 16.79 26.69 -11.27
C PRO A 684 17.16 26.91 -9.81
N ALA A 685 18.05 27.87 -9.55
CA ALA A 685 18.48 28.21 -8.19
C ALA A 685 17.32 28.67 -7.25
N TRP A 686 16.21 29.13 -7.82
CA TRP A 686 15.00 29.51 -7.08
C TRP A 686 14.04 28.34 -6.85
N GLY A 687 14.23 27.22 -7.55
CA GLY A 687 13.37 26.05 -7.50
C GLY A 687 13.49 25.29 -6.18
N ARG A 688 12.65 24.26 -6.03
CA ARG A 688 12.65 23.37 -4.85
C ARG A 688 13.90 22.52 -4.75
N TRP A 689 14.44 22.09 -5.90
CA TRP A 689 15.56 21.15 -5.99
C TRP A 689 16.66 21.71 -6.90
N PRO A 690 17.41 22.73 -6.44
CA PRO A 690 18.42 23.40 -7.25
C PRO A 690 19.64 22.53 -7.58
N ASP A 691 19.96 21.49 -6.79
CA ASP A 691 21.05 20.55 -7.12
C ASP A 691 20.80 19.14 -6.51
N PRO A 692 19.93 18.31 -7.11
CA PRO A 692 19.59 16.99 -6.57
C PRO A 692 20.80 16.07 -6.37
N ARG A 693 21.80 16.13 -7.26
CA ARG A 693 23.03 15.32 -7.12
C ARG A 693 23.79 15.71 -5.86
N LYS A 694 24.08 17.01 -5.66
CA LYS A 694 24.78 17.46 -4.44
C LYS A 694 23.93 17.28 -3.19
N LEU A 695 22.61 17.30 -3.29
CA LEU A 695 21.74 16.99 -2.16
C LEU A 695 21.97 15.55 -1.69
N VAL A 696 21.91 14.58 -2.59
CA VAL A 696 22.14 13.17 -2.25
C VAL A 696 23.56 12.94 -1.71
N GLU A 697 24.58 13.57 -2.31
CA GLU A 697 25.96 13.56 -1.78
C GLU A 697 26.03 14.07 -0.33
N ARG A 698 25.30 15.14 0.01
CA ARG A 698 25.24 15.67 1.39
C ARG A 698 24.56 14.70 2.35
N ILE A 699 23.44 14.09 1.94
CA ILE A 699 22.72 13.11 2.75
C ILE A 699 23.63 11.89 3.02
N HIS A 700 24.28 11.37 1.98
CA HIS A 700 25.27 10.28 2.09
C HIS A 700 26.46 10.66 2.97
N GLY A 701 26.92 11.90 2.90
CA GLY A 701 28.00 12.44 3.74
C GLY A 701 27.69 12.39 5.24
N GLN A 702 26.41 12.31 5.62
CA GLN A 702 25.98 12.09 7.01
C GLN A 702 25.72 10.62 7.34
N GLY A 703 26.03 9.68 6.45
CA GLY A 703 25.79 8.24 6.66
C GLY A 703 24.33 7.81 6.46
N ILE A 704 23.52 8.65 5.81
CA ILE A 704 22.10 8.40 5.55
C ILE A 704 21.93 7.98 4.08
N ARG A 705 21.05 7.02 3.82
CA ARG A 705 20.66 6.52 2.49
C ARG A 705 19.33 7.13 2.05
N VAL A 706 19.10 7.29 0.76
CA VAL A 706 17.95 8.03 0.21
C VAL A 706 17.06 7.11 -0.62
N LEU A 707 15.78 7.09 -0.31
CA LEU A 707 14.74 6.46 -1.13
C LEU A 707 13.80 7.52 -1.70
N LEU A 708 13.38 7.32 -2.96
CA LEU A 708 12.36 8.16 -3.60
C LEU A 708 11.05 7.40 -3.72
N TRP A 709 9.94 8.07 -3.42
CA TRP A 709 8.59 7.51 -3.60
C TRP A 709 8.27 7.27 -5.08
N GLN A 710 7.57 6.17 -5.36
CA GLN A 710 7.06 5.76 -6.67
C GLN A 710 5.68 5.12 -6.53
N ALA A 711 4.89 5.18 -7.60
CA ALA A 711 3.69 4.38 -7.80
C ALA A 711 3.63 3.83 -9.24
N PRO A 712 2.95 2.69 -9.47
CA PRO A 712 2.84 2.08 -10.79
C PRO A 712 1.69 2.70 -11.59
N VAL A 713 1.74 4.01 -11.87
CA VAL A 713 0.67 4.73 -12.58
C VAL A 713 1.21 5.80 -13.52
N MET A 714 0.71 5.80 -14.77
CA MET A 714 0.78 6.98 -15.62
C MET A 714 -0.39 7.90 -15.25
N LYS A 715 -0.12 8.82 -14.31
CA LYS A 715 -1.13 9.62 -13.62
C LYS A 715 -2.04 10.36 -14.59
N PHE A 716 -3.34 10.16 -14.51
CA PHE A 716 -4.32 10.95 -15.26
C PHE A 716 -4.37 12.39 -14.76
N MET A 717 -4.17 13.33 -15.68
CA MET A 717 -4.19 14.76 -15.39
C MET A 717 -5.54 15.33 -15.82
N ASP A 718 -6.46 15.46 -14.87
CA ASP A 718 -7.82 15.96 -15.05
C ASP A 718 -7.85 17.31 -15.80
N GLY A 719 -7.95 17.25 -17.13
CA GLY A 719 -8.07 18.42 -17.99
C GLY A 719 -6.85 19.36 -18.00
N ILE A 720 -5.70 18.93 -17.49
CA ILE A 720 -4.46 19.69 -17.40
C ILE A 720 -3.45 19.06 -18.35
N ALA A 721 -2.93 19.84 -19.30
CA ALA A 721 -1.84 19.37 -20.16
C ALA A 721 -0.50 19.34 -19.42
N HIS A 722 0.27 18.27 -19.63
CA HIS A 722 1.65 18.17 -19.15
C HIS A 722 2.52 17.50 -20.21
N ILE A 723 3.23 18.33 -20.97
CA ILE A 723 3.78 17.97 -22.29
C ILE A 723 4.60 16.67 -22.31
N GLN A 724 5.49 16.45 -21.33
CA GLN A 724 6.31 15.23 -21.31
C GLN A 724 5.50 13.99 -20.93
N ARG A 725 4.58 14.14 -19.97
CA ARG A 725 3.72 13.06 -19.53
C ARG A 725 2.75 12.66 -20.64
N ASP A 726 2.25 13.63 -21.41
CA ASP A 726 1.35 13.38 -22.53
C ASP A 726 2.07 12.68 -23.71
N GLU A 727 3.34 13.03 -23.96
CA GLU A 727 4.21 12.28 -24.88
C GLU A 727 4.46 10.84 -24.40
N ASP A 728 4.71 10.65 -23.10
CA ASP A 728 4.92 9.33 -22.50
C ASP A 728 3.64 8.49 -22.52
N GLU A 729 2.48 9.05 -22.18
CA GLU A 729 1.18 8.36 -22.28
C GLU A 729 0.88 7.98 -23.73
N ARG A 730 1.09 8.89 -24.69
CA ARG A 730 0.86 8.58 -26.10
C ARG A 730 1.73 7.40 -26.54
N TYR A 731 3.02 7.42 -26.20
CA TYR A 731 3.91 6.32 -26.52
C TYR A 731 3.55 5.02 -25.81
N MET A 732 3.16 5.08 -24.53
CA MET A 732 2.68 3.93 -23.76
C MET A 732 1.53 3.23 -24.48
N VAL A 733 0.49 4.00 -24.87
CA VAL A 733 -0.69 3.47 -25.58
C VAL A 733 -0.34 2.99 -27.00
N GLU A 734 0.53 3.70 -27.72
CA GLU A 734 1.00 3.29 -29.05
C GLU A 734 1.81 2.00 -29.02
N GLN A 735 2.54 1.72 -27.94
CA GLN A 735 3.34 0.50 -27.76
C GLN A 735 2.63 -0.61 -26.97
N GLU A 736 1.42 -0.35 -26.49
CA GLU A 736 0.65 -1.32 -25.70
C GLU A 736 1.38 -1.72 -24.40
N TYR A 737 1.99 -0.73 -23.73
CA TYR A 737 2.77 -0.93 -22.50
C TYR A 737 1.92 -0.84 -21.21
N GLU A 738 0.67 -0.44 -21.34
CA GLU A 738 -0.33 -0.47 -20.29
C GLU A 738 -1.06 -1.81 -20.20
N VAL A 739 -1.62 -2.11 -19.02
CA VAL A 739 -2.61 -3.18 -18.85
C VAL A 739 -3.81 -2.90 -19.75
N ARG A 740 -4.44 -3.94 -20.31
CA ARG A 740 -5.54 -3.80 -21.28
C ARG A 740 -6.76 -4.63 -20.94
N HIS A 741 -7.91 -4.18 -21.43
CA HIS A 741 -9.13 -4.98 -21.48
C HIS A 741 -9.03 -6.06 -22.58
N ALA A 742 -9.91 -7.04 -22.53
CA ALA A 742 -9.93 -8.14 -23.50
C ALA A 742 -10.20 -7.71 -24.96
N ASP A 743 -10.76 -6.53 -25.19
CA ASP A 743 -10.98 -5.96 -26.52
C ASP A 743 -9.78 -5.17 -27.06
N GLY A 744 -8.68 -5.12 -26.29
CA GLY A 744 -7.45 -4.42 -26.61
C GLY A 744 -7.43 -2.95 -26.18
N SER A 745 -8.51 -2.43 -25.58
CA SER A 745 -8.53 -1.05 -25.09
C SER A 745 -7.68 -0.88 -23.81
N PRO A 746 -7.02 0.28 -23.62
CA PRO A 746 -6.25 0.60 -22.41
C PRO A 746 -7.08 0.52 -21.12
N TYR A 747 -6.57 -0.18 -20.09
CA TYR A 747 -7.16 -0.17 -18.76
C TYR A 747 -6.87 1.14 -18.02
N ARG A 748 -7.89 1.67 -17.34
CA ARG A 748 -7.77 2.83 -16.44
C ARG A 748 -8.33 2.49 -15.06
N ILE A 749 -7.67 3.00 -14.03
CA ILE A 749 -8.09 2.81 -12.63
C ILE A 749 -9.52 3.39 -12.44
N PRO A 750 -10.45 2.68 -11.77
CA PRO A 750 -11.82 3.14 -11.54
C PRO A 750 -11.93 4.47 -10.77
N ASP A 751 -13.05 5.18 -10.97
CA ASP A 751 -13.28 6.52 -10.42
C ASP A 751 -13.31 6.63 -8.88
N TYR A 752 -13.61 5.52 -8.20
CA TYR A 752 -13.69 5.44 -6.74
C TYR A 752 -12.35 5.07 -6.07
N GLU A 753 -11.27 4.89 -6.83
CA GLU A 753 -9.97 4.48 -6.33
C GLU A 753 -8.93 5.62 -6.33
N TRP A 754 -7.84 5.39 -5.59
CA TRP A 754 -6.67 6.26 -5.66
C TRP A 754 -6.06 6.22 -7.06
N PHE A 755 -5.59 7.37 -7.56
CA PHE A 755 -5.14 7.55 -8.95
C PHE A 755 -6.18 7.23 -10.04
N ARG A 756 -7.48 7.41 -9.75
CA ARG A 756 -8.57 7.28 -10.74
C ARG A 756 -8.24 7.83 -12.13
N GLY A 757 -8.66 7.10 -13.17
CA GLY A 757 -8.45 7.43 -14.58
C GLY A 757 -7.03 7.17 -15.11
N SER A 758 -6.05 6.88 -14.24
CA SER A 758 -4.66 6.66 -14.65
C SER A 758 -4.47 5.33 -15.38
N LEU A 759 -3.53 5.28 -16.33
CA LEU A 759 -3.12 4.01 -16.93
C LEU A 759 -2.16 3.29 -15.99
N VAL A 760 -2.17 1.96 -16.05
CA VAL A 760 -1.33 1.09 -15.23
C VAL A 760 -0.29 0.42 -16.13
N PRO A 761 1.03 0.55 -15.88
CA PRO A 761 2.07 -0.12 -16.67
C PRO A 761 2.04 -1.63 -16.45
N ASP A 762 2.21 -2.38 -17.53
CA ASP A 762 2.31 -3.83 -17.48
C ASP A 762 3.75 -4.28 -17.25
N PHE A 763 4.11 -4.59 -16.00
CA PHE A 763 5.44 -5.12 -15.65
C PHE A 763 5.69 -6.57 -16.06
N THR A 764 4.69 -7.27 -16.61
CA THR A 764 4.88 -8.59 -17.24
C THR A 764 5.40 -8.47 -18.67
N ASN A 765 5.26 -7.29 -19.28
CA ASN A 765 5.92 -6.93 -20.53
C ASN A 765 7.35 -6.45 -20.24
N PRO A 766 8.40 -7.20 -20.62
CA PRO A 766 9.78 -6.79 -20.36
C PRO A 766 10.16 -5.48 -21.06
N ASP A 767 9.61 -5.19 -22.25
CA ASP A 767 9.89 -3.96 -22.97
C ASP A 767 9.21 -2.76 -22.30
N ALA A 768 8.00 -2.94 -21.79
CA ALA A 768 7.31 -1.91 -21.00
C ALA A 768 8.04 -1.64 -19.68
N ALA A 769 8.48 -2.69 -18.98
CA ALA A 769 9.26 -2.57 -17.75
C ALA A 769 10.59 -1.85 -17.98
N ASP A 770 11.34 -2.22 -19.02
CA ASP A 770 12.61 -1.57 -19.37
C ASP A 770 12.42 -0.12 -19.81
N TRP A 771 11.35 0.20 -20.55
CA TRP A 771 10.99 1.57 -20.90
C TRP A 771 10.64 2.40 -19.65
N TRP A 772 9.75 1.89 -18.81
CA TRP A 772 9.29 2.56 -17.60
C TRP A 772 10.44 2.84 -16.64
N LEU A 773 11.21 1.80 -16.30
CA LEU A 773 12.32 1.87 -15.35
C LEU A 773 13.50 2.62 -15.95
N GLY A 774 13.70 2.54 -17.27
CA GLY A 774 14.70 3.30 -18.01
C GLY A 774 14.58 4.82 -17.82
N LYS A 775 13.35 5.36 -17.66
CA LYS A 775 13.13 6.78 -17.35
C LYS A 775 13.60 7.17 -15.93
N ARG A 776 13.71 6.21 -15.01
CA ARG A 776 14.21 6.41 -13.63
C ARG A 776 15.71 6.18 -13.51
N ARG A 777 16.39 5.71 -14.57
CA ARG A 777 17.80 5.31 -14.54
C ARG A 777 18.73 6.40 -13.99
N TYR A 778 18.55 7.65 -14.43
CA TYR A 778 19.40 8.77 -14.00
C TYR A 778 19.33 9.03 -12.48
N LEU A 779 18.22 8.68 -11.83
CA LEU A 779 18.06 8.80 -10.37
C LEU A 779 19.06 7.91 -9.62
N LEU A 780 19.33 6.71 -10.16
CA LEU A 780 20.28 5.76 -9.57
C LEU A 780 21.71 6.01 -10.06
N GLU A 781 21.91 6.15 -11.37
CA GLU A 781 23.25 6.21 -11.98
C GLU A 781 23.91 7.59 -11.84
N ASP A 782 23.16 8.68 -12.03
CA ASP A 782 23.72 10.03 -12.06
C ASP A 782 23.52 10.79 -10.74
N ILE A 783 22.44 10.53 -10.02
CA ILE A 783 22.12 11.16 -8.72
C ILE A 783 22.57 10.28 -7.54
N GLY A 784 22.51 8.96 -7.67
CA GLY A 784 23.01 8.04 -6.64
C GLY A 784 22.04 7.73 -5.50
N ILE A 785 20.72 7.69 -5.75
CA ILE A 785 19.77 7.22 -4.72
C ILE A 785 19.97 5.72 -4.42
N ASP A 786 19.50 5.26 -3.26
CA ASP A 786 19.76 3.91 -2.75
C ASP A 786 18.57 2.94 -2.94
N GLY A 787 17.49 3.41 -3.55
CA GLY A 787 16.29 2.62 -3.79
C GLY A 787 15.01 3.45 -3.87
N PHE A 788 13.88 2.77 -3.71
CA PHE A 788 12.56 3.37 -3.90
C PHE A 788 11.58 2.98 -2.79
N LYS A 789 10.72 3.91 -2.36
CA LYS A 789 9.49 3.56 -1.65
C LYS A 789 8.42 3.29 -2.72
N THR A 790 8.18 2.00 -3.00
CA THR A 790 7.27 1.53 -4.05
C THR A 790 5.88 1.35 -3.48
N ASP A 791 5.08 2.41 -3.56
CA ASP A 791 3.74 2.51 -3.00
C ASP A 791 2.67 2.05 -3.99
N GLY A 792 1.48 1.76 -3.46
CA GLY A 792 0.36 1.24 -4.26
C GLY A 792 0.56 -0.20 -4.75
N GLY A 793 -0.05 -0.51 -5.90
CA GLY A 793 -0.09 -1.85 -6.48
C GLY A 793 -1.45 -2.54 -6.33
N GLU A 794 -2.36 -2.01 -5.52
CA GLU A 794 -3.73 -2.51 -5.31
C GLU A 794 -4.72 -1.97 -6.36
N CYS A 795 -4.27 -1.79 -7.61
CA CYS A 795 -4.96 -0.98 -8.62
C CYS A 795 -5.60 -1.77 -9.78
N ILE A 796 -5.58 -3.11 -9.76
CA ILE A 796 -6.17 -3.94 -10.82
C ILE A 796 -7.62 -4.30 -10.47
N TYR A 797 -8.57 -3.95 -11.34
CA TYR A 797 -10.02 -4.21 -11.19
C TYR A 797 -10.61 -4.67 -12.53
N GLY A 798 -11.38 -5.77 -12.51
CA GLY A 798 -11.86 -6.48 -13.70
C GLY A 798 -11.10 -7.78 -13.95
N SER A 799 -11.81 -8.92 -13.95
CA SER A 799 -11.23 -10.24 -14.17
C SER A 799 -10.81 -10.50 -15.62
N GLU A 800 -11.37 -9.73 -16.55
CA GLU A 800 -11.19 -9.86 -18.00
C GLU A 800 -9.96 -9.13 -18.53
N LEU A 801 -9.29 -8.32 -17.69
CA LEU A 801 -8.07 -7.65 -18.07
C LEU A 801 -7.02 -8.67 -18.52
N GLN A 802 -6.20 -8.31 -19.49
CA GLN A 802 -5.14 -9.14 -20.05
C GLN A 802 -3.79 -8.47 -19.84
N PHE A 803 -2.84 -9.28 -19.37
CA PHE A 803 -1.44 -8.92 -19.24
C PHE A 803 -0.63 -9.60 -20.34
N HIS A 804 0.52 -9.02 -20.64
CA HIS A 804 1.40 -9.45 -21.71
C HIS A 804 1.88 -10.91 -21.56
N ASP A 805 2.05 -11.41 -20.33
CA ASP A 805 2.40 -12.81 -20.09
C ASP A 805 1.24 -13.81 -20.16
N GLY A 806 0.03 -13.34 -20.49
CA GLY A 806 -1.18 -14.13 -20.66
C GLY A 806 -2.03 -14.26 -19.40
N ARG A 807 -1.57 -13.80 -18.23
CA ARG A 807 -2.39 -13.81 -17.01
C ARG A 807 -3.54 -12.81 -17.11
N SER A 808 -4.64 -13.11 -16.41
CA SER A 808 -5.80 -12.24 -16.38
C SER A 808 -5.82 -11.31 -15.16
N GLY A 809 -6.67 -10.28 -15.20
CA GLY A 809 -6.90 -9.39 -14.06
C GLY A 809 -7.36 -10.12 -12.79
N ALA A 810 -8.00 -11.29 -12.92
CA ALA A 810 -8.41 -12.10 -11.79
C ALA A 810 -7.22 -12.64 -10.98
N GLU A 811 -6.11 -13.00 -11.65
CA GLU A 811 -4.87 -13.43 -11.03
C GLU A 811 -4.04 -12.22 -10.58
N MET A 812 -3.99 -11.21 -11.46
CA MET A 812 -3.12 -10.06 -11.29
C MET A 812 -3.62 -9.07 -10.24
N ARG A 813 -4.89 -9.13 -9.81
CA ARG A 813 -5.32 -8.40 -8.60
C ARG A 813 -4.40 -8.61 -7.41
N ASN A 814 -4.04 -9.87 -7.18
CA ASN A 814 -3.19 -10.25 -6.06
C ASN A 814 -1.69 -10.26 -6.45
N GLU A 815 -1.35 -10.65 -7.68
CA GLU A 815 0.06 -10.80 -8.10
C GLU A 815 0.71 -9.49 -8.59
N TYR A 816 -0.06 -8.53 -9.08
CA TYR A 816 0.47 -7.27 -9.62
C TYR A 816 1.44 -6.54 -8.67
N PRO A 817 1.15 -6.33 -7.36
CA PRO A 817 2.10 -5.68 -6.48
C PRO A 817 3.44 -6.41 -6.43
N ASN A 818 3.45 -7.75 -6.38
CA ASN A 818 4.69 -8.52 -6.40
C ASN A 818 5.50 -8.28 -7.69
N ASN A 819 4.84 -8.29 -8.86
CA ASN A 819 5.51 -8.05 -10.14
C ASN A 819 6.09 -6.63 -10.22
N TYR A 820 5.32 -5.63 -9.83
CA TYR A 820 5.72 -4.22 -9.79
C TYR A 820 6.96 -4.01 -8.90
N ILE A 821 6.90 -4.47 -7.65
CA ILE A 821 7.99 -4.27 -6.68
C ILE A 821 9.23 -5.05 -7.10
N ALA A 822 9.07 -6.28 -7.60
CA ALA A 822 10.18 -7.08 -8.09
C ALA A 822 10.89 -6.41 -9.29
N ALA A 823 10.15 -5.82 -10.21
CA ALA A 823 10.72 -5.10 -11.35
C ALA A 823 11.58 -3.90 -10.90
N PHE A 824 11.09 -3.10 -9.94
CA PHE A 824 11.84 -1.99 -9.35
C PHE A 824 13.09 -2.48 -8.60
N GLN A 825 12.96 -3.51 -7.77
CA GLN A 825 14.09 -4.05 -7.01
C GLN A 825 15.19 -4.60 -7.93
N GLN A 826 14.82 -5.43 -8.91
CA GLN A 826 15.77 -6.02 -9.87
C GLN A 826 16.43 -4.95 -10.74
N PHE A 827 15.74 -3.84 -11.00
CA PHE A 827 16.31 -2.71 -11.71
C PHE A 827 17.30 -1.94 -10.84
N ALA A 828 16.93 -1.60 -9.61
CA ALA A 828 17.76 -0.82 -8.71
C ALA A 828 19.05 -1.55 -8.32
N ASP A 829 19.00 -2.87 -8.13
CA ASP A 829 20.17 -3.71 -7.83
C ASP A 829 21.26 -3.68 -8.91
N ARG A 830 20.94 -3.25 -10.15
CA ARG A 830 21.94 -3.11 -11.22
C ARG A 830 22.85 -1.88 -11.05
N TYR A 831 22.45 -0.92 -10.23
CA TYR A 831 23.09 0.39 -10.13
C TYR A 831 23.56 0.75 -8.71
N VAL A 832 23.07 0.07 -7.68
CA VAL A 832 23.43 0.35 -6.27
C VAL A 832 24.39 -0.71 -5.74
N ASP A 833 25.65 -0.31 -5.54
CA ASP A 833 26.68 -1.17 -4.93
C ASP A 833 26.29 -1.54 -3.49
N GLY A 834 26.40 -2.83 -3.15
CA GLY A 834 25.97 -3.35 -1.85
C GLY A 834 24.47 -3.61 -1.70
N GLY A 835 23.68 -3.35 -2.76
CA GLY A 835 22.27 -3.69 -2.87
C GLY A 835 21.32 -2.52 -2.61
N ALA A 836 20.36 -2.34 -3.51
CA ALA A 836 19.27 -1.39 -3.34
C ALA A 836 18.15 -1.96 -2.47
N ILE A 837 17.22 -1.12 -2.06
CA ILE A 837 15.97 -1.59 -1.43
C ILE A 837 14.72 -1.02 -2.10
N THR A 838 13.66 -1.83 -2.09
CA THR A 838 12.29 -1.36 -2.15
C THR A 838 11.64 -1.40 -0.77
N PHE A 839 10.76 -0.44 -0.51
CA PHE A 839 9.91 -0.40 0.69
C PHE A 839 8.46 -0.29 0.22
N SER A 840 7.62 -1.29 0.55
CA SER A 840 6.29 -1.49 -0.08
C SER A 840 5.18 -1.80 0.93
N ARG A 841 3.91 -1.46 0.64
CA ARG A 841 2.78 -1.86 1.49
C ARG A 841 2.01 -3.06 0.96
N ALA A 842 1.89 -3.20 -0.36
CA ALA A 842 1.09 -4.25 -0.98
C ALA A 842 1.92 -5.48 -1.30
N GLY A 843 1.27 -6.65 -1.28
CA GLY A 843 1.90 -7.91 -1.66
C GLY A 843 0.94 -9.09 -1.56
N TYR A 844 1.40 -10.25 -1.98
CA TYR A 844 0.66 -11.50 -1.84
C TYR A 844 1.60 -12.64 -1.47
N THR A 845 1.32 -13.88 -1.87
CA THR A 845 2.26 -14.98 -1.69
C THR A 845 3.58 -14.68 -2.41
N GLY A 846 4.70 -14.81 -1.71
CA GLY A 846 6.02 -14.52 -2.28
C GLY A 846 6.52 -13.10 -2.02
N ALA A 847 5.71 -12.24 -1.39
CA ALA A 847 6.09 -10.86 -1.06
C ALA A 847 7.44 -10.76 -0.33
N GLN A 848 7.79 -11.75 0.50
CA GLN A 848 9.08 -11.81 1.20
C GLN A 848 10.32 -11.80 0.29
N ALA A 849 10.19 -12.12 -1.00
CA ALA A 849 11.28 -12.02 -1.96
C ALA A 849 11.69 -10.58 -2.29
N MET A 850 10.87 -9.59 -1.88
CA MET A 850 11.19 -8.17 -1.89
C MET A 850 11.58 -7.74 -0.46
N PRO A 851 12.56 -6.84 -0.30
CA PRO A 851 13.31 -6.74 0.94
C PRO A 851 12.51 -6.20 2.14
N LEU A 852 11.63 -5.21 1.98
CA LEU A 852 10.99 -4.53 3.12
C LEU A 852 9.54 -4.16 2.84
N HIS A 853 8.68 -4.35 3.84
CA HIS A 853 7.27 -3.97 3.79
C HIS A 853 6.84 -3.07 4.95
N TRP A 854 5.77 -2.29 4.80
CA TRP A 854 5.14 -1.52 5.89
C TRP A 854 3.63 -1.70 5.98
N ALA A 855 3.07 -1.42 7.15
CA ALA A 855 1.68 -1.64 7.52
C ALA A 855 0.62 -0.79 6.77
N GLY A 856 1.02 0.05 5.82
CA GLY A 856 0.13 1.02 5.19
C GLY A 856 -0.28 2.17 6.13
N ASP A 857 -1.46 2.75 5.86
CA ASP A 857 -1.84 4.06 6.37
C ASP A 857 -2.72 3.93 7.63
N GLU A 858 -2.27 4.53 8.75
CA GLU A 858 -2.95 4.41 10.04
C GLU A 858 -3.16 5.75 10.78
N LYS A 859 -4.14 5.75 11.69
CA LYS A 859 -4.42 6.90 12.57
C LYS A 859 -3.41 6.99 13.71
N SER A 860 -3.25 8.21 14.24
CA SER A 860 -2.43 8.46 15.43
C SER A 860 -3.17 8.15 16.73
N THR A 861 -3.50 6.88 16.98
CA THR A 861 -4.22 6.42 18.18
C THR A 861 -3.61 5.15 18.79
N PHE A 862 -3.86 4.92 20.09
CA PHE A 862 -3.46 3.66 20.76
C PHE A 862 -4.19 2.43 20.20
N GLU A 863 -5.41 2.61 19.67
CA GLU A 863 -6.14 1.54 18.99
C GLU A 863 -5.42 1.07 17.73
N ALA A 864 -5.03 2.02 16.86
CA ALA A 864 -4.22 1.73 15.67
C ALA A 864 -2.86 1.14 16.04
N PHE A 865 -2.23 1.62 17.12
CA PHE A 865 -0.99 1.04 17.62
C PHE A 865 -1.13 -0.44 18.00
N ARG A 866 -2.20 -0.83 18.70
CA ARG A 866 -2.47 -2.25 19.03
C ARG A 866 -2.76 -3.09 17.78
N ALA A 867 -3.57 -2.58 16.86
CA ALA A 867 -3.86 -3.25 15.59
C ALA A 867 -2.58 -3.46 14.77
N THR A 868 -1.65 -2.51 14.82
CA THR A 868 -0.35 -2.57 14.14
C THR A 868 0.58 -3.62 14.75
N ILE A 869 0.58 -3.80 16.08
CA ILE A 869 1.32 -4.91 16.71
C ILE A 869 0.79 -6.25 16.20
N VAL A 870 -0.54 -6.41 16.10
CA VAL A 870 -1.18 -7.61 15.54
C VAL A 870 -0.75 -7.82 14.08
N ALA A 871 -0.76 -6.77 13.26
CA ALA A 871 -0.34 -6.81 11.86
C ALA A 871 1.11 -7.29 11.70
N GLY A 872 2.05 -6.73 12.47
CA GLY A 872 3.45 -7.16 12.43
C GLY A 872 3.64 -8.64 12.83
N LEU A 873 2.91 -9.11 13.84
CA LEU A 873 2.98 -10.52 14.27
C LEU A 873 2.37 -11.48 13.23
N SER A 874 1.24 -11.12 12.62
CA SER A 874 0.59 -11.96 11.62
C SER A 874 1.34 -11.97 10.28
N CYS A 875 1.95 -10.83 9.92
CA CYS A 875 2.82 -10.69 8.76
C CYS A 875 4.07 -11.59 8.92
N GLY A 876 4.70 -11.57 10.10
CA GLY A 876 5.77 -12.49 10.45
C GLY A 876 5.35 -13.97 10.44
N LEU A 877 4.18 -14.31 10.98
CA LEU A 877 3.61 -15.66 10.88
C LEU A 877 3.45 -16.10 9.42
N SER A 878 3.12 -15.18 8.54
CA SER A 878 2.83 -15.43 7.12
C SER A 878 4.09 -15.41 6.24
N GLY A 879 5.29 -15.45 6.85
CA GLY A 879 6.56 -15.64 6.14
C GLY A 879 7.23 -14.34 5.66
N ILE A 880 6.78 -13.18 6.12
CA ILE A 880 7.32 -11.87 5.74
C ILE A 880 8.03 -11.26 6.97
N PRO A 881 9.36 -11.47 7.12
CA PRO A 881 10.06 -11.15 8.37
C PRO A 881 10.53 -9.69 8.48
N PHE A 882 10.58 -8.96 7.36
CA PHE A 882 11.15 -7.62 7.26
C PHE A 882 10.04 -6.60 7.06
N TRP A 883 9.50 -6.17 8.18
CA TRP A 883 8.29 -5.36 8.27
C TRP A 883 8.49 -4.13 9.17
N GLY A 884 7.81 -3.04 8.83
CA GLY A 884 7.80 -1.79 9.57
C GLY A 884 6.42 -1.15 9.65
N TRP A 885 6.35 -0.01 10.30
CA TRP A 885 5.13 0.79 10.39
C TRP A 885 5.46 2.25 10.65
N ASP A 886 4.47 3.11 10.49
CA ASP A 886 4.57 4.54 10.77
C ASP A 886 4.39 4.80 12.28
N LEU A 887 5.50 4.86 13.02
CA LEU A 887 5.45 5.03 14.47
C LEU A 887 4.68 6.32 14.85
N GLY A 888 3.81 6.18 15.84
CA GLY A 888 2.90 7.25 16.29
C GLY A 888 1.67 7.46 15.39
N GLY A 889 1.55 6.74 14.27
CA GLY A 889 0.51 6.93 13.27
C GLY A 889 0.82 8.09 12.32
N PHE A 890 0.46 7.91 11.06
CA PHE A 890 0.82 8.79 9.95
C PHE A 890 -0.21 9.89 9.68
N SER A 891 -1.50 9.56 9.83
CA SER A 891 -2.64 10.43 9.50
C SER A 891 -3.36 10.95 10.75
N GLY A 892 -4.10 12.05 10.56
CA GLY A 892 -4.89 12.72 11.59
C GLY A 892 -4.08 13.73 12.40
N ASP A 893 -4.64 14.17 13.53
CA ASP A 893 -3.91 15.03 14.47
C ASP A 893 -2.59 14.35 14.88
N ILE A 894 -1.57 15.15 15.21
CA ILE A 894 -0.28 14.60 15.65
C ILE A 894 -0.49 13.69 16.89
N PRO A 895 0.32 12.64 17.07
CA PRO A 895 0.20 11.78 18.25
C PRO A 895 0.39 12.58 19.54
N THR A 896 -0.22 12.10 20.63
CA THR A 896 0.13 12.56 21.97
C THR A 896 1.61 12.25 22.25
N ALA A 897 2.24 13.03 23.11
CA ALA A 897 3.63 12.79 23.52
C ALA A 897 3.83 11.37 24.07
N GLU A 898 2.84 10.84 24.77
CA GLU A 898 2.84 9.46 25.26
C GLU A 898 2.83 8.45 24.11
N LEU A 899 1.84 8.53 23.22
CA LEU A 899 1.72 7.61 22.09
C LEU A 899 3.00 7.60 21.25
N TYR A 900 3.57 8.77 20.99
CA TYR A 900 4.81 8.88 20.22
C TYR A 900 5.99 8.18 20.89
N VAL A 901 6.19 8.38 22.21
CA VAL A 901 7.30 7.73 22.92
C VAL A 901 7.07 6.22 23.08
N ARG A 902 5.83 5.78 23.38
CA ARG A 902 5.49 4.35 23.49
C ARG A 902 5.68 3.62 22.17
N SER A 903 5.25 4.23 21.07
CA SER A 903 5.44 3.68 19.72
C SER A 903 6.91 3.68 19.29
N ALA A 904 7.69 4.73 19.61
CA ALA A 904 9.13 4.76 19.35
C ALA A 904 9.88 3.66 20.13
N ALA A 905 9.47 3.39 21.37
CA ALA A 905 10.03 2.31 22.18
C ALA A 905 9.78 0.93 21.54
N MET A 906 8.57 0.66 21.05
CA MET A 906 8.24 -0.56 20.31
C MET A 906 9.00 -0.63 18.98
N ALA A 907 9.08 0.48 18.24
CA ALA A 907 9.75 0.54 16.94
C ALA A 907 11.26 0.23 17.02
N ALA A 908 11.91 0.53 18.16
CA ALA A 908 13.30 0.12 18.40
C ALA A 908 13.49 -1.42 18.50
N PHE A 909 12.40 -2.16 18.73
CA PHE A 909 12.32 -3.62 18.73
C PHE A 909 11.35 -4.15 17.66
N CYS A 910 11.30 -3.45 16.53
CA CYS A 910 10.61 -3.82 15.30
C CYS A 910 11.67 -4.07 14.20
N PRO A 911 11.43 -4.92 13.18
CA PRO A 911 12.42 -5.15 12.13
C PRO A 911 12.83 -3.83 11.45
N VAL A 912 11.88 -2.94 11.16
CA VAL A 912 12.13 -1.58 10.65
C VAL A 912 11.61 -0.54 11.64
N MET A 913 12.42 0.48 11.94
CA MET A 913 12.08 1.61 12.81
C MET A 913 11.93 2.86 11.95
N GLN A 914 10.70 3.35 11.75
CA GLN A 914 10.44 4.48 10.86
C GLN A 914 9.36 5.41 11.40
N TYR A 915 9.56 6.72 11.32
CA TYR A 915 8.48 7.71 11.42
C TYR A 915 8.13 8.29 10.06
N HIS A 916 6.87 8.68 9.89
CA HIS A 916 6.32 9.25 8.66
C HIS A 916 5.11 10.14 8.96
N ALA A 917 4.74 11.02 8.02
CA ALA A 917 3.61 11.94 8.15
C ALA A 917 2.95 12.23 6.80
N GLU A 918 1.62 12.36 6.80
CA GLU A 918 0.79 12.41 5.58
C GLU A 918 0.77 13.72 4.82
N SER A 919 0.55 14.83 5.52
CA SER A 919 0.04 16.02 4.86
C SER A 919 0.66 17.31 5.38
N LYS A 920 0.73 18.27 4.46
CA LYS A 920 0.95 19.68 4.75
C LYS A 920 -0.33 20.29 5.32
N GLY A 921 -0.62 19.98 6.58
CA GLY A 921 -1.71 20.61 7.32
C GLY A 921 -1.42 22.10 7.61
N GLN A 922 -2.35 22.78 8.28
CA GLN A 922 -2.19 24.19 8.69
C GLN A 922 -0.94 24.42 9.56
N TYR A 923 -0.52 23.37 10.27
CA TYR A 923 0.66 23.33 11.12
C TYR A 923 1.58 22.20 10.65
N ASN A 924 2.85 22.24 11.05
CA ASN A 924 3.80 21.16 10.77
C ASN A 924 3.31 19.82 11.36
N MET A 925 2.97 18.87 10.50
CA MET A 925 2.46 17.54 10.87
C MET A 925 3.54 16.47 10.97
N ASP A 926 4.82 16.82 10.85
CA ASP A 926 5.92 15.86 10.88
C ASP A 926 5.92 15.05 12.18
N ARG A 927 6.17 13.73 12.06
CA ARG A 927 6.42 12.85 13.20
C ARG A 927 7.91 12.89 13.60
N THR A 928 8.61 13.97 13.30
CA THR A 928 9.97 14.20 13.79
C THR A 928 9.94 14.45 15.29
N PRO A 929 10.94 13.96 16.04
CA PRO A 929 10.91 14.03 17.51
C PRO A 929 10.93 15.47 18.04
N TRP A 930 11.61 16.39 17.33
CA TRP A 930 11.59 17.82 17.67
C TRP A 930 10.23 18.48 17.40
N ASN A 931 9.56 18.14 16.29
CA ASN A 931 8.24 18.70 16.01
C ASN A 931 7.20 18.21 17.03
N ILE A 932 7.21 16.92 17.36
CA ILE A 932 6.31 16.39 18.39
C ILE A 932 6.60 17.03 19.75
N ALA A 933 7.87 17.17 20.13
CA ALA A 933 8.25 17.83 21.38
C ALA A 933 7.73 19.28 21.45
N GLU A 934 7.91 20.06 20.38
CA GLU A 934 7.44 21.44 20.27
C GLU A 934 5.91 21.53 20.31
N ARG A 935 5.24 20.77 19.44
CA ARG A 935 3.78 20.83 19.26
C ARG A 935 2.99 20.31 20.46
N THR A 936 3.55 19.35 21.20
CA THR A 936 2.93 18.84 22.43
C THR A 936 3.34 19.62 23.68
N GLY A 937 4.34 20.51 23.57
CA GLY A 937 4.91 21.24 24.71
C GLY A 937 5.69 20.35 25.68
N ARG A 938 6.22 19.21 25.20
CA ARG A 938 6.89 18.18 26.01
C ARG A 938 8.31 17.95 25.50
N PRO A 939 9.30 18.76 25.92
CA PRO A 939 10.68 18.67 25.43
C PRO A 939 11.36 17.31 25.69
N GLU A 940 10.91 16.55 26.68
CA GLU A 940 11.43 15.22 26.99
C GLU A 940 11.24 14.20 25.86
N VAL A 941 10.24 14.39 24.98
CA VAL A 941 9.97 13.51 23.83
C VAL A 941 11.21 13.30 22.97
N LEU A 942 11.96 14.38 22.71
CA LEU A 942 13.18 14.32 21.89
C LEU A 942 14.24 13.43 22.54
N SER A 943 14.49 13.60 23.84
CA SER A 943 15.46 12.80 24.58
C SER A 943 15.05 11.32 24.69
N LEU A 944 13.76 11.05 24.80
CA LEU A 944 13.20 9.71 24.88
C LEU A 944 13.26 9.00 23.52
N TYR A 945 12.91 9.68 22.43
CA TYR A 945 13.11 9.15 21.09
C TYR A 945 14.58 8.82 20.82
N LYS A 946 15.50 9.76 21.11
CA LYS A 946 16.93 9.53 20.93
C LYS A 946 17.42 8.31 21.72
N ARG A 947 17.00 8.15 22.98
CA ARG A 947 17.33 6.96 23.78
C ARG A 947 16.96 5.66 23.06
N PHE A 948 15.76 5.56 22.48
CA PHE A 948 15.32 4.36 21.78
C PHE A 948 16.03 4.18 20.41
N ALA A 949 16.33 5.27 19.71
CA ALA A 949 17.14 5.23 18.49
C ALA A 949 18.59 4.77 18.78
N ASP A 950 19.20 5.23 19.87
CA ASP A 950 20.52 4.78 20.32
C ASP A 950 20.49 3.30 20.73
N ILE A 951 19.45 2.85 21.44
CA ILE A 951 19.23 1.42 21.74
C ILE A 951 19.14 0.59 20.45
N ARG A 952 18.40 1.06 19.43
CA ARG A 952 18.30 0.39 18.13
C ARG A 952 19.67 0.25 17.46
N MET A 953 20.49 1.30 17.51
CA MET A 953 21.85 1.28 16.96
C MET A 953 22.80 0.41 17.78
N ASN A 954 22.64 0.36 19.11
CA ASN A 954 23.38 -0.56 19.96
C ASN A 954 23.03 -2.01 19.64
N LEU A 955 21.77 -2.31 19.34
CA LEU A 955 21.25 -3.64 18.97
C LEU A 955 21.47 -4.00 17.50
N LEU A 956 21.95 -3.09 16.66
CA LEU A 956 22.10 -3.33 15.22
C LEU A 956 22.88 -4.63 14.90
N PRO A 957 23.95 -5.03 15.62
CA PRO A 957 24.61 -6.31 15.38
C PRO A 957 23.69 -7.52 15.62
N TYR A 958 22.89 -7.49 16.68
CA TYR A 958 21.90 -8.53 16.98
C TYR A 958 20.81 -8.55 15.91
N VAL A 959 20.24 -7.38 15.58
CA VAL A 959 19.17 -7.34 14.57
C VAL A 959 19.65 -7.82 13.21
N TRP A 960 20.88 -7.48 12.83
CA TRP A 960 21.50 -7.98 11.61
C TRP A 960 21.68 -9.49 11.60
N GLU A 961 22.21 -10.07 12.68
CA GLU A 961 22.33 -11.53 12.84
C GLU A 961 20.97 -12.22 12.71
N GLN A 962 19.95 -11.68 13.39
CA GLN A 962 18.60 -12.22 13.35
C GLN A 962 17.97 -12.06 11.96
N ALA A 963 18.27 -10.98 11.24
CA ALA A 963 17.84 -10.80 9.85
C ALA A 963 18.46 -11.83 8.90
N ARG A 964 19.77 -12.12 9.02
CA ARG A 964 20.42 -13.19 8.27
C ARG A 964 19.80 -14.56 8.54
N LYS A 965 19.44 -14.82 9.80
CA LYS A 965 18.72 -16.04 10.18
C LYS A 965 17.34 -16.09 9.54
N SER A 966 16.58 -14.99 9.58
CA SER A 966 15.27 -14.86 8.95
C SER A 966 15.32 -15.09 7.44
N ALA A 967 16.30 -14.52 6.73
CA ALA A 967 16.48 -14.72 5.29
C ALA A 967 16.81 -16.19 4.93
N SER A 968 17.63 -16.87 5.72
CA SER A 968 18.00 -18.27 5.46
C SER A 968 16.92 -19.29 5.86
N THR A 969 16.21 -19.05 6.96
CA THR A 969 15.24 -20.00 7.52
C THR A 969 13.80 -19.71 7.11
N GLY A 970 13.43 -18.44 6.90
CA GLY A 970 12.05 -17.97 6.82
C GLY A 970 11.44 -17.62 8.18
N TYR A 971 12.16 -17.81 9.29
CA TYR A 971 11.63 -17.51 10.62
C TYR A 971 11.46 -16.01 10.83
N PRO A 972 10.36 -15.55 11.44
CA PRO A 972 10.15 -14.12 11.64
C PRO A 972 11.10 -13.54 12.68
N LEU A 973 11.54 -12.30 12.41
CA LEU A 973 12.37 -11.52 13.32
C LEU A 973 11.54 -10.98 14.49
N MET A 974 10.36 -10.41 14.21
CA MET A 974 9.33 -10.12 15.21
C MET A 974 8.35 -11.30 15.28
N ARG A 975 8.42 -12.08 16.35
CA ARG A 975 7.87 -13.45 16.42
C ARG A 975 6.80 -13.57 17.51
N ALA A 976 5.60 -13.97 17.10
CA ALA A 976 4.54 -14.36 18.03
C ALA A 976 4.98 -15.51 18.95
N LEU A 977 4.65 -15.44 20.23
CA LEU A 977 5.13 -16.42 21.22
C LEU A 977 4.67 -17.86 20.94
N LEU A 978 3.50 -18.03 20.32
CA LEU A 978 3.00 -19.34 19.89
C LEU A 978 3.96 -20.10 18.97
N LEU A 979 4.84 -19.39 18.24
CA LEU A 979 5.85 -20.03 17.40
C LEU A 979 6.97 -20.67 18.22
N ALA A 980 7.38 -20.03 19.31
CA ALA A 980 8.49 -20.48 20.15
C ALA A 980 8.04 -21.41 21.29
N TYR A 981 6.82 -21.23 21.79
CA TYR A 981 6.24 -21.97 22.92
C TYR A 981 4.87 -22.55 22.54
N PRO A 982 4.80 -23.45 21.54
CA PRO A 982 3.53 -23.94 20.99
C PRO A 982 2.72 -24.80 21.97
N GLU A 983 3.37 -25.44 22.94
CA GLU A 983 2.74 -26.26 23.97
C GLU A 983 2.21 -25.42 25.16
N ASP A 984 2.56 -24.13 25.22
CA ASP A 984 2.10 -23.22 26.26
C ASP A 984 0.79 -22.55 25.83
N GLU A 985 -0.30 -22.96 26.47
CA GLU A 985 -1.66 -22.50 26.18
C GLU A 985 -1.80 -20.97 26.24
N LYS A 986 -1.10 -20.31 27.17
CA LYS A 986 -1.13 -18.84 27.29
C LYS A 986 -0.50 -18.17 26.07
N CYS A 987 0.59 -18.73 25.54
CA CYS A 987 1.32 -18.15 24.40
C CYS A 987 0.50 -18.11 23.11
N ALA A 988 -0.56 -18.91 23.02
CA ALA A 988 -1.39 -19.02 21.83
C ALA A 988 -2.36 -17.85 21.60
N HIS A 989 -2.52 -16.97 22.59
CA HIS A 989 -3.45 -15.83 22.56
C HIS A 989 -2.76 -14.47 22.69
N LEU A 990 -1.45 -14.43 22.93
CA LEU A 990 -0.73 -13.19 23.20
C LEU A 990 -0.54 -12.36 21.94
N THR A 991 -1.03 -11.12 21.98
CA THR A 991 -0.91 -10.13 20.91
C THR A 991 -0.15 -8.87 21.35
N THR A 992 0.11 -8.72 22.65
CA THR A 992 0.73 -7.52 23.26
C THR A 992 2.21 -7.72 23.60
N GLN A 993 2.76 -8.90 23.34
CA GLN A 993 4.15 -9.24 23.61
C GLN A 993 4.65 -10.28 22.60
N TYR A 994 5.95 -10.26 22.34
CA TYR A 994 6.57 -11.07 21.29
C TYR A 994 8.04 -11.32 21.56
N LEU A 995 8.63 -12.27 20.84
CA LEU A 995 10.08 -12.40 20.76
C LEU A 995 10.62 -11.52 19.63
N PHE A 996 11.68 -10.77 19.90
CA PHE A 996 12.47 -10.05 18.92
C PHE A 996 13.77 -10.82 18.70
N GLY A 997 13.87 -11.51 17.56
CA GLY A 997 14.85 -12.57 17.33
C GLY A 997 14.61 -13.79 18.22
N ASP A 998 15.68 -14.51 18.55
CA ASP A 998 15.59 -15.73 19.35
C ASP A 998 15.56 -15.49 20.87
N SER A 999 16.05 -14.33 21.34
CA SER A 999 16.49 -14.19 22.74
C SER A 999 15.81 -13.07 23.55
N LEU A 1000 15.14 -12.11 22.91
CA LEU A 1000 14.55 -10.95 23.58
C LEU A 1000 13.03 -11.05 23.61
N LEU A 1001 12.44 -11.15 24.81
CA LEU A 1001 11.00 -10.99 25.02
C LEU A 1001 10.68 -9.51 25.19
N VAL A 1002 9.81 -8.96 24.35
CA VAL A 1002 9.42 -7.55 24.32
C VAL A 1002 7.93 -7.44 24.60
N ALA A 1003 7.53 -6.53 25.49
CA ALA A 1003 6.13 -6.23 25.79
C ALA A 1003 5.89 -4.71 25.78
N PRO A 1004 5.46 -4.13 24.65
CA PRO A 1004 5.16 -2.69 24.56
C PRO A 1004 3.99 -2.28 25.46
N VAL A 1005 4.07 -1.08 26.04
CA VAL A 1005 2.93 -0.45 26.74
C VAL A 1005 2.01 0.18 25.70
N ALA A 1006 0.90 -0.48 25.39
CA ALA A 1006 -0.03 -0.10 24.33
C ALA A 1006 -1.41 0.39 24.84
N GLU A 1007 -1.49 0.78 26.11
CA GLU A 1007 -2.65 1.43 26.72
C GLU A 1007 -2.30 2.85 27.17
N GLU A 1008 -3.20 3.79 26.90
CA GLU A 1008 -3.01 5.20 27.22
C GLU A 1008 -2.99 5.42 28.74
N GLY A 1009 -2.00 6.16 29.23
CA GLY A 1009 -1.83 6.49 30.66
C GLY A 1009 -1.26 5.35 31.51
N ALA A 1010 -0.98 4.18 30.93
CA ALA A 1010 -0.44 3.04 31.67
C ALA A 1010 1.05 3.25 32.03
N LEU A 1011 1.40 2.93 33.28
CA LEU A 1011 2.78 2.96 33.80
C LEU A 1011 3.26 1.57 34.23
N GLU A 1012 2.42 0.56 34.04
CA GLU A 1012 2.70 -0.86 34.25
C GLU A 1012 2.03 -1.65 33.12
N THR A 1013 2.53 -2.84 32.83
CA THR A 1013 1.90 -3.74 31.87
C THR A 1013 2.06 -5.19 32.31
N GLU A 1014 1.02 -5.97 32.07
CA GLU A 1014 1.02 -7.40 32.34
C GLU A 1014 1.90 -8.13 31.32
N VAL A 1015 2.93 -8.84 31.80
CA VAL A 1015 3.83 -9.62 30.95
C VAL A 1015 3.79 -11.09 31.36
N TYR A 1016 3.51 -11.96 30.40
CA TYR A 1016 3.67 -13.39 30.56
C TYR A 1016 5.09 -13.86 30.25
N PHE A 1017 5.72 -14.56 31.18
CA PHE A 1017 7.02 -15.18 31.02
C PHE A 1017 6.85 -16.68 30.84
N PRO A 1018 7.15 -17.25 29.66
CA PRO A 1018 7.17 -18.69 29.46
C PRO A 1018 8.23 -19.38 30.32
N GLU A 1019 8.24 -20.71 30.32
CA GLU A 1019 9.24 -21.52 31.04
C GLU A 1019 10.68 -21.05 30.74
N GLY A 1020 11.47 -20.93 31.82
CA GLY A 1020 12.85 -20.45 31.80
C GLY A 1020 13.07 -19.23 32.69
N ARG A 1021 14.33 -18.79 32.77
CA ARG A 1021 14.73 -17.57 33.48
C ARG A 1021 14.89 -16.41 32.49
N TRP A 1022 14.35 -15.26 32.85
CA TRP A 1022 14.30 -14.06 32.02
C TRP A 1022 14.95 -12.90 32.77
N LEU A 1023 16.08 -12.42 32.27
CA LEU A 1023 16.81 -11.30 32.84
C LEU A 1023 16.38 -10.01 32.13
N SER A 1024 16.00 -8.98 32.87
CA SER A 1024 15.71 -7.67 32.30
C SER A 1024 16.90 -7.15 31.50
N LEU A 1025 16.64 -6.63 30.30
CA LEU A 1025 17.67 -6.07 29.43
C LEU A 1025 18.28 -4.79 30.04
N PHE A 1026 17.54 -4.09 30.90
CA PHE A 1026 17.90 -2.76 31.40
C PHE A 1026 18.33 -2.74 32.87
N ASN A 1027 17.83 -3.68 33.70
CA ASN A 1027 18.13 -3.74 35.14
C ASN A 1027 18.48 -5.17 35.57
N GLU A 1028 18.63 -5.41 36.87
CA GLU A 1028 19.08 -6.71 37.43
C GLU A 1028 17.93 -7.69 37.71
N ASP A 1029 16.69 -7.32 37.38
CA ASP A 1029 15.53 -8.15 37.69
C ASP A 1029 15.56 -9.46 36.90
N ILE A 1030 15.40 -10.57 37.62
CA ILE A 1030 15.29 -11.91 37.05
C ILE A 1030 13.90 -12.46 37.38
N ILE A 1031 13.17 -12.83 36.34
CA ILE A 1031 11.85 -13.45 36.44
C ILE A 1031 11.97 -14.92 36.03
N VAL A 1032 11.49 -15.81 36.89
CA VAL A 1032 11.42 -17.25 36.62
C VAL A 1032 9.99 -17.56 36.16
N GLY A 1033 9.85 -18.00 34.90
CA GLY A 1033 8.60 -18.50 34.36
C GLY A 1033 8.39 -20.00 34.66
N PRO A 1034 7.22 -20.57 34.33
CA PRO A 1034 6.09 -19.91 33.68
C PRO A 1034 5.26 -19.07 34.67
N ARG A 1035 5.14 -17.77 34.45
CA ARG A 1035 4.27 -16.89 35.27
C ARG A 1035 3.89 -15.61 34.55
N THR A 1036 2.78 -15.02 34.97
CA THR A 1036 2.40 -13.64 34.60
C THR A 1036 2.87 -12.69 35.71
N ALA A 1037 3.39 -11.51 35.34
CA ALA A 1037 3.78 -10.48 36.30
C ALA A 1037 3.41 -9.09 35.78
N GLU A 1038 3.00 -8.20 36.69
CA GLU A 1038 2.92 -6.77 36.43
C GLU A 1038 4.33 -6.18 36.42
N VAL A 1039 4.69 -5.50 35.34
CA VAL A 1039 6.01 -4.90 35.14
C VAL A 1039 5.85 -3.40 35.01
N GLU A 1040 6.51 -2.66 35.90
CA GLU A 1040 6.57 -1.20 35.82
C GLU A 1040 7.31 -0.75 34.55
N ALA A 1041 6.71 0.20 33.83
CA ALA A 1041 7.21 0.74 32.58
C ALA A 1041 6.75 2.19 32.40
N GLY A 1042 7.50 3.14 32.97
CA GLY A 1042 7.32 4.57 32.70
C GLY A 1042 7.65 4.93 31.25
N TRP A 1043 7.51 6.20 30.86
CA TRP A 1043 7.74 6.63 29.47
C TRP A 1043 9.15 6.35 28.94
N SER A 1044 10.15 6.30 29.84
CA SER A 1044 11.55 5.98 29.52
C SER A 1044 11.84 4.51 29.28
N ASP A 1045 10.86 3.64 29.51
CA ASP A 1045 11.07 2.21 29.66
C ASP A 1045 10.09 1.42 28.79
N ILE A 1046 10.60 0.28 28.34
CA ILE A 1046 9.84 -0.77 27.69
C ILE A 1046 10.30 -2.10 28.31
N PRO A 1047 9.39 -2.96 28.78
CA PRO A 1047 9.73 -4.29 29.25
C PRO A 1047 10.41 -5.11 28.16
N VAL A 1048 11.71 -5.39 28.35
CA VAL A 1048 12.49 -6.27 27.48
C VAL A 1048 13.32 -7.20 28.34
N TYR A 1049 13.22 -8.50 28.08
CA TYR A 1049 13.90 -9.52 28.86
C TYR A 1049 14.68 -10.47 27.98
N MET A 1050 15.95 -10.67 28.32
CA MET A 1050 16.84 -11.63 27.71
C MET A 1050 16.62 -13.02 28.33
N LYS A 1051 16.39 -14.01 27.46
CA LYS A 1051 16.28 -15.42 27.86
C LYS A 1051 17.61 -15.92 28.43
N GLU A 1052 17.55 -16.84 29.39
CA GLU A 1052 18.74 -17.53 29.87
C GLU A 1052 19.50 -18.29 28.78
N ASN A 1053 20.80 -18.43 28.99
CA ASN A 1053 21.76 -19.07 28.08
C ASN A 1053 21.79 -18.43 26.69
N ALA A 1054 21.51 -17.13 26.62
CA ALA A 1054 21.57 -16.35 25.40
C ALA A 1054 22.82 -15.45 25.34
N VAL A 1055 23.11 -14.98 24.13
CA VAL A 1055 24.11 -13.94 23.84
C VAL A 1055 23.45 -12.90 22.93
N VAL A 1056 23.61 -11.62 23.27
CA VAL A 1056 23.14 -10.51 22.45
C VAL A 1056 24.36 -9.68 22.04
N PRO A 1057 24.78 -9.71 20.76
CA PRO A 1057 25.85 -8.86 20.27
C PRO A 1057 25.39 -7.41 20.14
N LEU A 1058 26.21 -6.50 20.64
CA LEU A 1058 25.93 -5.08 20.76
C LEU A 1058 27.09 -4.24 20.23
N ASN A 1059 26.78 -3.06 19.72
CA ASN A 1059 27.73 -1.99 19.46
C ASN A 1059 27.56 -0.91 20.53
N LEU A 1060 28.48 -0.83 21.49
CA LEU A 1060 28.35 0.11 22.61
C LEU A 1060 29.38 1.24 22.54
N GLY A 1061 28.99 2.40 23.09
CA GLY A 1061 29.85 3.56 23.21
C GLY A 1061 30.90 3.40 24.32
N ALA A 1062 31.57 4.50 24.67
CA ALA A 1062 32.71 4.47 25.60
C ALA A 1062 32.34 4.02 27.04
N VAL A 1063 31.09 4.22 27.49
CA VAL A 1063 30.66 3.85 28.85
C VAL A 1063 30.07 2.43 28.93
N ARG A 1064 29.97 1.75 27.78
CA ARG A 1064 29.54 0.35 27.64
C ARG A 1064 28.16 0.09 28.24
N LYS A 1065 27.18 0.95 27.95
CA LYS A 1065 25.77 0.80 28.35
C LYS A 1065 24.85 0.87 27.15
N LEU A 1066 23.65 0.32 27.30
CA LEU A 1066 22.58 0.54 26.33
C LEU A 1066 22.11 1.99 26.38
N ALA A 1067 21.65 2.49 25.23
CA ALA A 1067 21.39 3.89 24.94
C ALA A 1067 22.66 4.77 24.90
N ASP A 1068 23.84 4.17 24.76
CA ASP A 1068 25.06 4.91 24.47
C ASP A 1068 25.06 5.34 23.01
N ASP A 1069 25.42 6.60 22.76
CA ASP A 1069 25.59 7.11 21.40
C ASP A 1069 26.78 6.43 20.70
N VAL A 1070 26.49 5.75 19.60
CA VAL A 1070 27.47 5.14 18.69
C VAL A 1070 27.39 5.73 17.28
N GLY A 1071 26.61 6.79 17.09
CA GLY A 1071 26.26 7.35 15.80
C GLY A 1071 25.47 6.37 14.92
N ASN A 1072 25.52 6.60 13.61
CA ASN A 1072 24.79 5.84 12.59
C ASN A 1072 25.69 4.96 11.70
N ALA A 1073 26.97 4.80 12.04
CA ALA A 1073 27.87 3.95 11.28
C ALA A 1073 27.44 2.46 11.37
N VAL A 1074 27.32 1.80 10.23
CA VAL A 1074 26.85 0.40 10.15
C VAL A 1074 27.94 -0.60 9.73
N ASP A 1075 29.04 -0.09 9.18
CA ASP A 1075 30.17 -0.84 8.63
C ASP A 1075 31.28 -1.14 9.64
N ARG A 1076 31.18 -0.57 10.85
CA ARG A 1076 32.16 -0.72 11.93
C ARG A 1076 31.49 -0.66 13.29
N TYR A 1077 32.20 -1.12 14.30
CA TYR A 1077 31.76 -1.04 15.69
C TYR A 1077 32.60 -0.03 16.45
N ALA A 1078 31.95 0.79 17.28
CA ALA A 1078 32.64 1.59 18.29
C ALA A 1078 33.27 0.66 19.31
N ASN A 1079 32.46 -0.22 19.90
CA ASN A 1079 32.96 -1.33 20.69
C ASN A 1079 32.03 -2.55 20.63
N LEU A 1080 32.47 -3.59 19.91
CA LEU A 1080 31.76 -4.86 19.86
C LEU A 1080 31.71 -5.51 21.25
N THR A 1081 30.50 -5.70 21.75
CA THR A 1081 30.22 -6.21 23.08
C THR A 1081 29.23 -7.36 23.01
N LEU A 1082 29.57 -8.52 23.55
CA LEU A 1082 28.64 -9.64 23.69
C LEU A 1082 28.02 -9.59 25.09
N MET A 1083 26.75 -9.21 25.18
CA MET A 1083 25.99 -9.32 26.44
C MET A 1083 25.61 -10.80 26.65
N ILE A 1084 25.94 -11.34 27.81
CA ILE A 1084 25.86 -12.78 28.11
C ILE A 1084 25.06 -12.98 29.40
N TYR A 1085 24.02 -13.80 29.32
CA TYR A 1085 23.30 -14.31 30.48
C TYR A 1085 23.41 -15.84 30.50
N ALA A 1086 24.37 -16.37 31.26
CA ALA A 1086 24.64 -17.80 31.35
C ALA A 1086 24.17 -18.36 32.70
N THR A 1087 23.23 -19.30 32.68
CA THR A 1087 22.72 -20.00 33.86
C THR A 1087 23.29 -21.42 33.97
N ASP A 1088 23.69 -22.02 32.84
CA ASP A 1088 24.40 -23.29 32.77
C ASP A 1088 25.52 -23.22 31.73
N SER A 1089 25.28 -23.70 30.51
CA SER A 1089 26.26 -23.69 29.43
C SER A 1089 25.66 -23.12 28.15
N LEU A 1090 26.49 -22.44 27.36
CA LEU A 1090 26.10 -21.95 26.05
C LEU A 1090 27.28 -21.99 25.08
N ILE A 1091 26.95 -22.17 23.81
CA ILE A 1091 27.85 -22.06 22.68
C ILE A 1091 27.23 -21.06 21.72
N TYR A 1092 28.03 -20.09 21.28
CA TYR A 1092 27.57 -19.01 20.44
C TYR A 1092 28.62 -18.72 19.36
N ARG A 1093 28.14 -18.34 18.17
CA ARG A 1093 28.99 -17.91 17.06
C ARG A 1093 28.39 -16.68 16.41
N LEU A 1094 29.18 -15.62 16.32
CA LEU A 1094 28.88 -14.43 15.54
C LEU A 1094 29.75 -14.43 14.29
N GLU A 1095 29.14 -14.15 13.14
CA GLU A 1095 29.82 -13.79 11.91
C GLU A 1095 29.17 -12.51 11.36
N ASP A 1096 29.96 -11.47 11.13
CA ASP A 1096 29.47 -10.21 10.55
C ASP A 1096 30.17 -9.85 9.23
N GLU A 1097 29.54 -8.99 8.45
CA GLU A 1097 30.06 -8.46 7.17
C GLU A 1097 31.31 -7.60 7.34
N ALA A 1098 31.54 -7.06 8.55
CA ALA A 1098 32.79 -6.40 8.90
C ALA A 1098 34.00 -7.36 8.97
N GLY A 1099 33.82 -8.66 8.68
CA GLY A 1099 34.87 -9.69 8.70
C GLY A 1099 35.18 -10.24 10.09
N CYS A 1100 34.41 -9.82 11.11
CA CYS A 1100 34.57 -10.29 12.48
C CYS A 1100 33.90 -11.66 12.66
N SER A 1101 34.67 -12.63 13.17
CA SER A 1101 34.20 -13.95 13.57
C SER A 1101 34.47 -14.14 15.05
N ILE A 1102 33.44 -14.45 15.84
CA ILE A 1102 33.59 -14.74 17.27
C ILE A 1102 32.94 -16.07 17.60
N GLY A 1103 33.74 -17.04 18.05
CA GLY A 1103 33.28 -18.23 18.74
C GLY A 1103 33.32 -18.03 20.25
N LEU A 1104 32.23 -18.34 20.95
CA LEU A 1104 32.13 -18.26 22.41
C LEU A 1104 31.61 -19.58 22.97
N THR A 1105 32.26 -20.09 24.00
CA THR A 1105 31.77 -21.20 24.83
C THR A 1105 31.85 -20.78 26.28
N VAL A 1106 30.76 -20.93 27.02
CA VAL A 1106 30.68 -20.67 28.45
C VAL A 1106 30.12 -21.92 29.13
N SER A 1107 30.74 -22.31 30.25
CA SER A 1107 30.20 -23.33 31.15
C SER A 1107 30.25 -22.81 32.57
N LYS A 1108 29.10 -22.75 33.24
CA LYS A 1108 28.94 -22.29 34.61
C LYS A 1108 28.96 -23.47 35.58
N SER A 1109 29.60 -23.24 36.71
CA SER A 1109 29.53 -24.06 37.93
C SER A 1109 29.20 -23.13 39.09
N ASP A 1110 28.88 -23.67 40.27
CA ASP A 1110 28.52 -22.86 41.43
C ASP A 1110 29.58 -21.81 41.82
N ALA A 1111 30.87 -22.12 41.60
CA ALA A 1111 31.99 -21.28 42.03
C ALA A 1111 32.67 -20.52 40.88
N ALA A 1112 32.38 -20.83 39.61
CA ALA A 1112 33.11 -20.25 38.49
C ALA A 1112 32.41 -20.42 37.14
N LEU A 1113 32.72 -19.54 36.18
CA LEU A 1113 32.46 -19.72 34.76
C LEU A 1113 33.78 -20.04 34.06
N LYS A 1114 33.80 -21.05 33.19
CA LYS A 1114 34.90 -21.32 32.26
C LYS A 1114 34.52 -20.82 30.88
N ILE A 1115 35.37 -19.98 30.30
CA ILE A 1115 35.13 -19.30 29.04
C ILE A 1115 36.22 -19.69 28.03
N ARG A 1116 35.78 -20.00 26.81
CA ARG A 1116 36.63 -19.99 25.62
C ARG A 1116 36.05 -18.97 24.65
N VAL A 1117 36.87 -18.00 24.24
CA VAL A 1117 36.52 -17.04 23.19
C VAL A 1117 37.58 -17.11 22.10
N GLU A 1118 37.13 -17.14 20.86
CA GLU A 1118 37.95 -17.16 19.66
C GLU A 1118 37.50 -15.99 18.81
N ALA A 1119 38.31 -14.93 18.74
CA ALA A 1119 37.99 -13.70 18.01
C ALA A 1119 38.97 -13.54 16.84
N GLU A 1120 38.46 -13.46 15.63
CA GLU A 1120 39.25 -13.29 14.41
C GLU A 1120 38.71 -12.13 13.55
N GLY A 1121 39.59 -11.51 12.76
CA GLY A 1121 39.24 -10.53 11.73
C GLY A 1121 38.81 -9.15 12.23
N GLY A 1122 38.84 -8.87 13.54
CA GLY A 1122 38.49 -7.56 14.10
C GLY A 1122 39.72 -6.66 14.37
N GLU A 1123 39.56 -5.35 14.23
CA GLU A 1123 40.60 -4.36 14.56
C GLU A 1123 40.76 -4.12 16.08
N ALA A 1124 39.72 -4.42 16.88
CA ALA A 1124 39.65 -4.14 18.31
C ALA A 1124 39.39 -5.41 19.16
N PRO A 1125 39.77 -5.41 20.45
CA PRO A 1125 39.39 -6.45 21.40
C PRO A 1125 37.86 -6.58 21.57
N VAL A 1126 37.35 -7.80 21.75
CA VAL A 1126 35.94 -8.04 22.06
C VAL A 1126 35.69 -7.88 23.55
N THR A 1127 34.54 -7.29 23.90
CA THR A 1127 34.11 -7.19 25.30
C THR A 1127 32.99 -8.17 25.59
N LEU A 1128 33.13 -8.92 26.67
CA LEU A 1128 32.15 -9.89 27.15
C LEU A 1128 31.50 -9.27 28.38
N LEU A 1129 30.22 -8.94 28.30
CA LEU A 1129 29.42 -8.31 29.35
C LEU A 1129 28.54 -9.37 30.00
N PHE A 1130 29.00 -9.94 31.10
CA PHE A 1130 28.24 -10.93 31.89
C PHE A 1130 27.26 -10.22 32.81
N ARG A 1131 26.00 -10.64 32.77
CA ARG A 1131 24.90 -10.16 33.64
C ARG A 1131 24.19 -11.36 34.28
N GLY A 1132 23.49 -11.13 35.40
CA GLY A 1132 22.70 -12.17 36.09
C GLY A 1132 23.54 -13.29 36.72
N LEU A 1133 24.76 -13.00 37.18
CA LEU A 1133 25.66 -14.00 37.77
C LEU A 1133 25.26 -14.45 39.18
N GLU A 1134 24.31 -13.76 39.83
CA GLU A 1134 23.83 -13.97 41.22
C GLU A 1134 24.87 -13.81 42.32
N ARG A 1135 26.17 -13.89 41.99
CA ARG A 1135 27.31 -13.75 42.88
C ARG A 1135 28.33 -12.78 42.29
N ASP A 1136 29.00 -12.05 43.16
CA ASP A 1136 30.05 -11.12 42.77
C ASP A 1136 31.26 -11.85 42.18
N VAL A 1137 31.88 -11.23 41.18
CA VAL A 1137 33.13 -11.74 40.59
C VAL A 1137 34.31 -11.34 41.46
N VAL A 1138 35.04 -12.36 41.94
CA VAL A 1138 36.23 -12.20 42.79
C VAL A 1138 37.47 -11.93 41.95
N GLN A 1139 37.69 -12.76 40.92
CA GLN A 1139 38.82 -12.63 40.01
C GLN A 1139 38.56 -13.27 38.65
N VAL A 1140 39.36 -12.87 37.66
CA VAL A 1140 39.43 -13.51 36.34
C VAL A 1140 40.83 -14.06 36.16
N THR A 1141 40.98 -15.33 35.79
CA THR A 1141 42.27 -16.01 35.68
C THR A 1141 42.45 -16.71 34.32
N GLN A 1142 43.66 -16.64 33.76
CA GLN A 1142 44.06 -17.38 32.55
C GLN A 1142 45.34 -18.13 32.85
N GLU A 1143 45.33 -19.46 32.66
CA GLU A 1143 46.48 -20.33 32.97
C GLU A 1143 47.03 -20.14 34.39
N GLY A 1144 46.14 -19.84 35.35
CA GLY A 1144 46.49 -19.59 36.75
C GLY A 1144 46.98 -18.17 37.07
N ASN A 1145 47.10 -17.28 36.07
CA ASN A 1145 47.47 -15.88 36.28
C ASN A 1145 46.22 -14.99 36.35
N SER A 1146 46.12 -14.14 37.37
CA SER A 1146 45.02 -13.18 37.52
C SER A 1146 45.13 -12.05 36.49
N TRP A 1147 44.04 -11.77 35.79
CA TRP A 1147 43.89 -10.61 34.91
C TRP A 1147 43.79 -9.32 35.70
N ARG A 1148 44.23 -8.22 35.09
CA ARG A 1148 44.18 -6.88 35.70
C ARG A 1148 42.72 -6.44 35.90
N ARG A 1149 42.35 -6.08 37.13
CA ARG A 1149 41.08 -5.37 37.39
C ARG A 1149 41.25 -3.89 37.03
N ALA A 1150 40.50 -3.43 36.04
CA ALA A 1150 40.46 -2.05 35.60
C ALA A 1150 39.68 -1.18 36.61
N GLY A 1151 40.18 0.04 36.88
CA GLY A 1151 39.57 0.96 37.84
C GLY A 1151 38.27 1.58 37.30
N SER A 1152 38.17 1.74 35.99
CA SER A 1152 36.98 2.20 35.28
C SER A 1152 36.80 1.43 33.96
N VAL A 1153 35.62 1.57 33.34
CA VAL A 1153 35.34 1.00 32.01
C VAL A 1153 36.30 1.54 30.95
N GLY A 1154 36.72 2.81 31.05
CA GLY A 1154 37.66 3.43 30.11
C GLY A 1154 39.09 2.86 30.17
N ASP A 1155 39.44 2.16 31.26
CA ASP A 1155 40.74 1.50 31.44
C ASP A 1155 40.74 0.05 30.92
N LEU A 1156 39.61 -0.44 30.38
CA LEU A 1156 39.51 -1.78 29.82
C LEU A 1156 40.38 -1.93 28.58
N SER A 1157 41.19 -2.98 28.59
CA SER A 1157 42.08 -3.41 27.52
C SER A 1157 42.16 -4.94 27.49
N ALA A 1158 42.70 -5.51 26.41
CA ALA A 1158 42.82 -6.97 26.29
C ALA A 1158 43.51 -7.60 27.52
N GLY A 1159 42.91 -8.63 28.11
CA GLY A 1159 43.41 -9.28 29.33
C GLY A 1159 43.08 -8.54 30.63
N SER A 1160 42.07 -7.67 30.62
CA SER A 1160 41.58 -6.97 31.81
C SER A 1160 40.06 -7.11 31.97
N TRP A 1161 39.59 -6.83 33.18
CA TRP A 1161 38.16 -6.90 33.52
C TRP A 1161 37.75 -5.76 34.46
N HIS A 1162 36.47 -5.43 34.45
CA HIS A 1162 35.86 -4.43 35.32
C HIS A 1162 34.50 -4.95 35.80
N ALA A 1163 34.16 -4.67 37.05
CA ALA A 1163 32.84 -5.03 37.59
C ALA A 1163 32.18 -3.77 38.16
N ARG A 1164 30.90 -3.61 37.85
CA ARG A 1164 29.97 -2.64 38.43
C ARG A 1164 28.72 -3.39 38.88
N THR A 1165 27.81 -2.72 39.58
CA THR A 1165 26.58 -3.36 40.11
C THR A 1165 25.88 -4.18 39.01
N GLY A 1166 25.67 -5.48 39.27
CA GLY A 1166 24.98 -6.41 38.37
C GLY A 1166 25.75 -6.87 37.13
N GLU A 1167 26.92 -6.28 36.82
CA GLU A 1167 27.57 -6.44 35.52
C GLU A 1167 29.08 -6.64 35.63
N THR A 1168 29.60 -7.64 34.91
CA THR A 1168 31.05 -7.86 34.77
C THR A 1168 31.46 -7.78 33.31
N LEU A 1169 32.37 -6.86 33.00
CA LEU A 1169 32.97 -6.67 31.69
C LEU A 1169 34.34 -7.34 31.66
N VAL A 1170 34.56 -8.21 30.68
CA VAL A 1170 35.84 -8.89 30.43
C VAL A 1170 36.28 -8.59 29.01
N CYS A 1171 37.49 -8.08 28.83
CA CYS A 1171 38.00 -7.69 27.52
C CYS A 1171 39.00 -8.73 27.00
N ALA A 1172 38.63 -9.46 25.96
CA ALA A 1172 39.46 -10.49 25.34
C ALA A 1172 40.12 -9.95 24.06
N GLY A 1173 41.41 -10.27 23.88
CA GLY A 1173 42.14 -9.92 22.68
C GLY A 1173 41.75 -10.78 21.47
N GLN A 1174 42.37 -10.48 20.33
CA GLN A 1174 42.26 -11.31 19.12
C GLN A 1174 42.92 -12.69 19.35
N GLY A 1175 42.47 -13.69 18.59
CA GLY A 1175 42.86 -15.09 18.70
C GLY A 1175 42.04 -15.86 19.74
N VAL A 1176 42.61 -16.96 20.25
CA VAL A 1176 41.95 -17.84 21.23
C VAL A 1176 42.35 -17.43 22.65
N SER A 1177 41.36 -17.10 23.47
CA SER A 1177 41.52 -16.87 24.91
C SER A 1177 40.69 -17.88 25.70
N ILE A 1178 41.32 -18.54 26.67
CA ILE A 1178 40.67 -19.48 27.60
C ILE A 1178 40.92 -18.97 29.02
N PHE A 1179 39.86 -18.61 29.73
CA PHE A 1179 39.97 -18.03 31.07
C PHE A 1179 38.80 -18.44 31.96
N THR A 1180 38.95 -18.22 33.26
CA THR A 1180 37.95 -18.55 34.28
C THR A 1180 37.54 -17.28 35.01
N ILE A 1181 36.24 -17.07 35.21
CA ILE A 1181 35.67 -16.04 36.07
C ILE A 1181 35.28 -16.72 37.38
N GLU A 1182 35.92 -16.36 38.49
CA GLU A 1182 35.64 -16.93 39.81
C GLU A 1182 34.58 -16.11 40.53
N LEU A 1183 33.57 -16.79 41.05
CA LEU A 1183 32.44 -16.21 41.78
C LEU A 1183 32.68 -16.31 43.28
N GLY A 1184 32.11 -15.37 44.05
CA GLY A 1184 32.14 -15.40 45.51
C GLY A 1184 31.55 -16.69 46.09
N VAL A 1185 32.02 -17.09 47.27
CA VAL A 1185 31.43 -18.19 48.05
C VAL A 1185 30.37 -17.62 48.98
N GLU A 1186 29.26 -18.35 49.16
CA GLU A 1186 28.18 -18.02 50.11
C GLU A 1186 28.65 -17.86 51.56
#